data_AF-A0A2N2DET5-F1
#
_entry.id   AF-A0A2N2DET5-F1
#
_cell.length_a   1.000
_cell.length_b   1.000
_cell.length_c   1.000
_cell.angle_alpha   90.00
_cell.angle_beta   90.00
_cell.angle_gamma   90.00
#
_symmetry.space_group_name_H-M   'P 1'
#
loop_
_entity.id
_entity.type
_entity.pdbx_description
1 polymer ?
#
loop_
_entity_poly.entity_id
_entity_poly.type
_entity_poly.pdbx_seq_one_letter_code
_entity_poly.pdbx_strand_id
1 'polypeptide(L)'
;MKRTALVSASIILAAAIILFGAVYVSAAQGPHGSYDENTNDCANCHITHNGQGAGLIMQPSVNSLCYLCHDAGGQSRYDVAGEFGTAEPYAASNHGVPQGTLKCTDCHNPHDGGKDADGVDIHWPKLLQSSADESIHEGNDFCFSCHKTSQNGLMPIDPTKYPVSGTGHNNAAFTVNGIQPFNPDSGTGISCSGCHEKHGSALTGLLKKNPNGDSLEANGNNKSFCYECHGAASPDDRYKGQGAFEGSKHSLVTSLNTNTDYPGVIGQAGQCSSCHDSHGTANGTSKVAMKTLRGAFNDGKTNYTASDFDLCFQCHNGSSINPDYDVQGQYTASGGGHRIKTEGGNLAVGSVLSCETCHNLHGSSNNNKYSLNDSLGSNLGDGRNECLACHQDGKTVEGIAMSPPPSSVPDHGSNSTAACLECHGGPHNISSGASEGGQDCSICHSSLVLATSSSDSGYHHLLSDSSATYSTTQNGSRNCLSCHVDHNKFNNQKAYNLKANYTESFARQDTTPGKNTDFNPADPGYGGLCLSCHKDRQAKENPQADNTIATPPVSITGYTGSAHNYTAASEFSDATQFNANCSKCHNDNMTKTGQTSTNRFGTHNSDYRSILSPFGDTTLTDPLKQQFCLKCHDTGGDVYGTTMSAESKDIANQFSGESKHDITGVTGAQLTCVNCHGPHIVSRNPFAAGLGDSDISNPDNTLESFITAAGDISRFCITCHDGSPPQAINDGTAFVPYNVTFPDWEFTNNTGGWDKSSYTGEISPAGHYSQGYQCDKCHDKHGSSNPMLTTLPEDPAAVPASGSGICLQCHGDQTGRPEGAANVYTDFTKGSDFTYRHPALDYTGRHDNRETFPWDTADRHAECYDCHDPHSASAGNVKVTGPAGNTAPAASGKLGNVTGVTVTDWPAAWSPVPAAGYTLGTVVNEYELCFKCHSGFNGNFPSPPAGAVTQTDIAMEFNPNNASYHYLGIPGSNSRTIEGTYAGPFDAGTKLYCTSCHGSDGTPVTSPGAIHGSANRYILKAPFSENTGTAGTGNDLCYRCHDVNTYGAAGTSPNQAAGASGFSNSGQGNLHVSVSEHRVACVKCHTAVPHGYKNKKLLVTASDPAPYNNGSQLIVNNWAASGNWRESDCSGCH
;
A
#
# COMPACT_ATOMS: atom_id res chain seq x y z
N MET A 1 51.23 18.22 -21.39
CA MET A 1 51.56 19.66 -21.50
C MET A 1 50.31 20.45 -21.16
N LYS A 2 50.44 21.44 -20.23
CA LYS A 2 49.47 22.49 -19.82
C LYS A 2 48.05 21.98 -19.43
N ARG A 3 47.68 21.72 -18.16
CA ARG A 3 47.62 22.57 -16.93
C ARG A 3 46.93 23.93 -17.13
N THR A 4 45.79 24.10 -16.45
CA THR A 4 45.34 25.20 -15.53
C THR A 4 43.81 25.35 -15.58
N ALA A 5 43.02 25.51 -14.51
CA ALA A 5 43.28 25.62 -13.07
C ALA A 5 41.94 25.70 -12.27
N LEU A 6 41.99 25.19 -11.00
CA LEU A 6 41.42 25.73 -9.74
C LEU A 6 39.86 25.73 -9.56
N VAL A 7 39.21 25.28 -8.46
CA VAL A 7 39.53 25.03 -7.01
C VAL A 7 38.47 24.04 -6.46
N SER A 8 38.82 22.87 -5.89
CA SER A 8 38.89 22.51 -4.43
C SER A 8 37.59 22.78 -3.64
N ALA A 9 36.95 21.83 -2.91
CA ALA A 9 37.52 20.83 -2.01
C ALA A 9 36.61 19.58 -1.87
N SER A 10 37.23 18.40 -1.92
CA SER A 10 36.66 17.11 -1.50
C SER A 10 37.82 16.27 -0.97
N ILE A 11 37.53 15.35 -0.04
CA ILE A 11 38.45 14.42 0.65
C ILE A 11 39.08 15.13 1.87
N ILE A 12 38.69 14.84 3.12
CA ILE A 12 38.98 13.60 3.86
C ILE A 12 37.85 13.37 4.90
N LEU A 13 37.09 12.28 4.76
CA LEU A 13 36.89 11.26 5.81
C LEU A 13 36.11 10.06 5.23
N ALA A 14 36.81 9.24 4.43
CA ALA A 14 36.34 7.92 4.01
C ALA A 14 37.29 6.88 4.62
N ALA A 15 36.98 6.47 5.85
CA ALA A 15 37.46 5.22 6.43
C ALA A 15 36.35 4.74 7.38
N ALA A 16 35.77 3.57 7.06
CA ALA A 16 34.48 3.01 7.50
C ALA A 16 33.30 3.68 6.75
N ILE A 17 32.62 3.05 5.79
CA ILE A 17 31.91 1.77 5.88
C ILE A 17 31.85 1.16 4.46
N ILE A 18 32.55 0.06 4.25
CA ILE A 18 32.10 -0.97 3.31
C ILE A 18 31.19 -1.86 4.17
N LEU A 19 30.10 -2.37 3.59
CA LEU A 19 29.13 -3.34 4.12
C LEU A 19 28.02 -2.72 5.01
N PHE A 20 26.70 -2.79 4.78
CA PHE A 20 25.76 -3.52 3.91
C PHE A 20 24.37 -2.84 4.14
N GLY A 21 23.39 -2.92 3.23
CA GLY A 21 21.98 -2.66 3.62
C GLY A 21 21.01 -2.28 2.52
N ALA A 22 20.47 -3.28 1.82
CA ALA A 22 19.31 -3.16 0.95
C ALA A 22 18.01 -2.99 1.76
N VAL A 23 17.08 -2.20 1.22
CA VAL A 23 15.74 -1.88 1.70
C VAL A 23 14.76 -3.02 1.33
N TYR A 24 13.80 -3.36 2.20
CA TYR A 24 12.61 -4.17 1.88
C TYR A 24 11.34 -3.33 1.98
N VAL A 25 10.42 -3.53 1.03
CA VAL A 25 9.15 -2.83 0.75
C VAL A 25 8.03 -3.88 0.80
N SER A 26 6.85 -3.63 1.38
CA SER A 26 5.67 -4.53 1.28
C SER A 26 4.71 -4.13 0.14
N ALA A 27 3.73 -4.98 -0.21
CA ALA A 27 3.07 -5.03 -1.53
C ALA A 27 1.57 -4.65 -1.51
N ALA A 28 1.10 -3.96 -2.56
CA ALA A 28 -0.31 -3.60 -2.82
C ALA A 28 -1.23 -4.84 -3.02
N GLN A 29 -2.52 -4.71 -2.68
CA GLN A 29 -3.55 -5.73 -2.97
C GLN A 29 -3.56 -6.02 -4.48
N GLY A 30 -3.18 -7.24 -4.85
CA GLY A 30 -2.99 -7.62 -6.25
C GLY A 30 -4.33 -7.79 -6.97
N PRO A 31 -4.34 -7.73 -8.31
CA PRO A 31 -5.54 -7.95 -9.12
C PRO A 31 -6.05 -9.40 -9.09
N HIS A 32 -5.50 -10.29 -8.25
CA HIS A 32 -5.84 -11.69 -8.10
C HIS A 32 -6.29 -11.96 -6.65
N GLY A 33 -7.32 -12.77 -6.46
CA GLY A 33 -7.79 -13.14 -5.13
C GLY A 33 -9.23 -13.65 -5.14
N SER A 34 -9.77 -13.91 -3.94
CA SER A 34 -11.16 -14.32 -3.76
C SER A 34 -12.08 -13.11 -3.97
N TYR A 35 -12.91 -13.15 -5.01
CA TYR A 35 -13.82 -12.05 -5.33
C TYR A 35 -15.22 -12.29 -4.74
N ASP A 36 -15.74 -11.32 -3.97
CA ASP A 36 -17.12 -11.30 -3.49
C ASP A 36 -18.08 -10.72 -4.55
N GLU A 37 -19.39 -10.93 -4.39
CA GLU A 37 -20.43 -10.49 -5.36
C GLU A 37 -20.54 -8.95 -5.59
N ASN A 38 -19.65 -8.11 -5.03
CA ASN A 38 -19.66 -6.65 -5.19
C ASN A 38 -18.25 -6.00 -5.08
N THR A 39 -17.29 -6.37 -5.93
CA THR A 39 -15.99 -5.66 -6.02
C THR A 39 -15.75 -5.07 -7.41
N ASN A 40 -15.14 -3.88 -7.47
CA ASN A 40 -14.67 -3.27 -8.72
C ASN A 40 -13.49 -4.05 -9.33
N ASP A 41 -12.90 -4.99 -8.60
CA ASP A 41 -11.74 -5.76 -9.04
C ASP A 41 -12.08 -6.74 -10.16
N CYS A 42 -13.35 -7.14 -10.23
CA CYS A 42 -13.91 -7.84 -11.40
C CYS A 42 -13.62 -7.07 -12.70
N ALA A 43 -13.61 -5.73 -12.65
CA ALA A 43 -13.41 -4.86 -13.82
C ALA A 43 -11.98 -4.91 -14.39
N ASN A 44 -11.01 -5.38 -13.60
CA ASN A 44 -9.62 -5.54 -14.02
C ASN A 44 -9.46 -6.68 -15.05
N CYS A 45 -10.41 -7.61 -15.05
CA CYS A 45 -10.40 -8.78 -15.92
C CYS A 45 -11.63 -8.84 -16.82
N HIS A 46 -12.80 -8.44 -16.32
CA HIS A 46 -14.12 -8.54 -16.94
C HIS A 46 -14.78 -7.19 -17.20
N ILE A 47 -15.54 -7.06 -18.28
CA ILE A 47 -16.32 -5.87 -18.64
C ILE A 47 -17.66 -6.28 -19.26
N THR A 48 -18.74 -6.00 -18.53
CA THR A 48 -20.05 -6.67 -18.69
C THR A 48 -20.75 -6.38 -20.02
N HIS A 49 -20.47 -5.22 -20.64
CA HIS A 49 -21.12 -4.80 -21.88
C HIS A 49 -20.15 -4.60 -23.06
N ASN A 50 -18.83 -4.70 -22.85
CA ASN A 50 -17.81 -4.41 -23.86
C ASN A 50 -16.67 -5.45 -23.90
N GLY A 51 -16.93 -6.67 -23.41
CA GLY A 51 -15.93 -7.74 -23.32
C GLY A 51 -15.50 -8.21 -24.70
N GLN A 52 -14.18 -8.34 -24.93
CA GLN A 52 -13.62 -8.78 -26.21
C GLN A 52 -13.52 -10.31 -26.31
N GLY A 53 -13.35 -11.00 -25.16
CA GLY A 53 -13.20 -12.46 -25.08
C GLY A 53 -14.39 -13.17 -24.43
N ALA A 54 -14.36 -14.51 -24.46
CA ALA A 54 -15.37 -15.34 -23.80
C ALA A 54 -15.35 -15.14 -22.27
N GLY A 55 -16.53 -15.06 -21.64
CA GLY A 55 -16.65 -14.75 -20.20
C GLY A 55 -16.58 -13.26 -19.87
N LEU A 56 -16.85 -12.39 -20.85
CA LEU A 56 -16.84 -10.92 -20.70
C LEU A 56 -15.46 -10.34 -20.38
N ILE A 57 -14.37 -11.05 -20.67
CA ILE A 57 -13.02 -10.53 -20.38
C ILE A 57 -12.61 -9.40 -21.35
N MET A 58 -11.77 -8.48 -20.88
CA MET A 58 -11.41 -7.27 -21.63
C MET A 58 -10.45 -7.49 -22.82
N GLN A 59 -9.79 -8.66 -22.90
CA GLN A 59 -8.88 -9.04 -23.99
C GLN A 59 -9.43 -10.23 -24.81
N PRO A 60 -8.96 -10.46 -26.06
CA PRO A 60 -9.48 -11.54 -26.92
C PRO A 60 -9.25 -12.97 -26.42
N SER A 61 -8.26 -13.18 -25.53
CA SER A 61 -7.96 -14.48 -24.92
C SER A 61 -7.48 -14.32 -23.48
N VAL A 62 -7.65 -15.36 -22.66
CA VAL A 62 -7.16 -15.39 -21.27
C VAL A 62 -5.64 -15.20 -21.21
N ASN A 63 -4.88 -15.79 -22.14
CA ASN A 63 -3.42 -15.63 -22.17
C ASN A 63 -3.03 -14.17 -22.47
N SER A 64 -3.71 -13.52 -23.43
CA SER A 64 -3.51 -12.10 -23.74
C SER A 64 -3.92 -11.18 -22.60
N LEU A 65 -4.93 -11.57 -21.81
CA LEU A 65 -5.33 -10.85 -20.60
C LEU A 65 -4.25 -10.89 -19.53
N CYS A 66 -3.71 -12.08 -19.23
CA CYS A 66 -2.67 -12.21 -18.21
C CYS A 66 -1.38 -11.46 -18.60
N TYR A 67 -0.96 -11.55 -19.86
CA TYR A 67 0.24 -10.86 -20.34
C TYR A 67 0.12 -9.33 -20.39
N LEU A 68 -1.10 -8.75 -20.37
CA LEU A 68 -1.27 -7.30 -20.23
C LEU A 68 -0.59 -6.75 -18.97
N CYS A 69 -0.58 -7.55 -17.90
CA CYS A 69 0.07 -7.20 -16.66
C CYS A 69 1.41 -7.92 -16.47
N HIS A 70 1.56 -9.13 -17.02
CA HIS A 70 2.70 -10.03 -16.79
C HIS A 70 3.68 -10.13 -17.98
N ASP A 71 3.89 -9.05 -18.72
CA ASP A 71 4.93 -8.94 -19.75
C ASP A 71 6.09 -8.02 -19.34
N ALA A 72 7.11 -7.94 -20.21
CA ALA A 72 8.25 -7.04 -20.06
C ALA A 72 7.82 -5.57 -20.24
N GLY A 73 7.29 -4.97 -19.18
CA GLY A 73 6.81 -3.58 -19.16
C GLY A 73 5.42 -3.40 -18.52
N GLY A 74 4.75 -4.50 -18.19
CA GLY A 74 3.45 -4.51 -17.51
C GLY A 74 3.51 -4.10 -16.04
N GLN A 75 2.32 -3.97 -15.44
CA GLN A 75 2.14 -3.50 -14.05
C GLN A 75 2.52 -4.56 -13.00
N SER A 76 2.77 -5.80 -13.40
CA SER A 76 3.19 -6.87 -12.49
C SER A 76 4.68 -6.78 -12.19
N ARG A 77 5.03 -7.06 -10.93
CA ARG A 77 6.42 -7.31 -10.53
C ARG A 77 7.05 -8.51 -11.25
N TYR A 78 6.24 -9.39 -11.84
CA TYR A 78 6.69 -10.64 -12.46
C TYR A 78 6.39 -10.65 -13.97
N ASP A 79 7.44 -10.65 -14.80
CA ASP A 79 7.38 -10.89 -16.24
C ASP A 79 7.29 -12.39 -16.53
N VAL A 80 6.06 -12.92 -16.54
CA VAL A 80 5.79 -14.34 -16.82
C VAL A 80 5.87 -14.61 -18.32
N ALA A 81 5.57 -13.62 -19.16
CA ALA A 81 5.71 -13.72 -20.61
C ALA A 81 7.16 -14.03 -21.00
N GLY A 82 8.15 -13.42 -20.35
CA GLY A 82 9.56 -13.71 -20.55
C GLY A 82 9.94 -15.16 -20.24
N GLU A 83 9.34 -15.76 -19.20
CA GLU A 83 9.63 -17.13 -18.77
C GLU A 83 9.13 -18.22 -19.74
N PHE A 84 8.12 -17.91 -20.57
CA PHE A 84 7.65 -18.77 -21.66
C PHE A 84 8.38 -18.52 -23.00
N GLY A 85 9.29 -17.55 -23.06
CA GLY A 85 10.04 -17.20 -24.28
C GLY A 85 9.17 -16.56 -25.35
N THR A 86 8.33 -15.58 -24.97
CA THR A 86 7.26 -14.97 -25.79
C THR A 86 7.68 -14.20 -27.06
N ALA A 87 8.94 -14.29 -27.47
CA ALA A 87 9.36 -13.96 -28.83
C ALA A 87 10.24 -15.10 -29.38
N GLU A 88 9.86 -15.59 -30.56
CA GLU A 88 10.60 -16.64 -31.28
C GLU A 88 12.11 -16.35 -31.36
N PRO A 89 12.97 -17.35 -31.10
CA PRO A 89 12.64 -18.75 -30.81
C PRO A 89 12.26 -19.01 -29.33
N TYR A 90 11.19 -19.78 -29.11
CA TYR A 90 10.75 -20.20 -27.78
C TYR A 90 11.85 -20.96 -27.00
N ALA A 91 11.69 -21.03 -25.66
CA ALA A 91 12.55 -21.84 -24.81
C ALA A 91 12.60 -23.31 -25.26
N ALA A 92 13.76 -23.98 -25.14
CA ALA A 92 14.00 -25.34 -25.64
C ALA A 92 13.03 -26.39 -25.09
N SER A 93 12.45 -26.15 -23.91
CA SER A 93 11.38 -26.93 -23.30
C SER A 93 10.42 -25.98 -22.59
N ASN A 94 9.12 -26.08 -22.84
CA ASN A 94 8.08 -25.33 -22.11
C ASN A 94 6.79 -26.13 -22.06
N HIS A 95 5.96 -25.87 -21.05
CA HIS A 95 4.55 -26.27 -21.10
C HIS A 95 3.84 -25.41 -22.16
N GLY A 96 2.85 -25.96 -22.88
CA GLY A 96 2.32 -25.45 -24.16
C GLY A 96 1.53 -24.13 -24.17
N VAL A 97 1.97 -23.15 -23.36
CA VAL A 97 1.51 -21.76 -23.30
C VAL A 97 2.61 -20.90 -23.95
N PRO A 98 2.34 -20.06 -24.95
CA PRO A 98 1.05 -19.68 -25.50
C PRO A 98 0.61 -20.51 -26.71
N GLN A 99 1.29 -21.63 -27.06
CA GLN A 99 1.00 -22.38 -28.30
C GLN A 99 -0.40 -23.03 -28.32
N GLY A 100 -1.14 -22.94 -27.21
CA GLY A 100 -2.58 -23.23 -27.14
C GLY A 100 -2.91 -24.65 -26.70
N THR A 101 -1.90 -25.47 -26.37
CA THR A 101 -2.09 -26.81 -25.80
C THR A 101 -2.52 -26.74 -24.33
N LEU A 102 -2.07 -25.70 -23.62
CA LEU A 102 -2.49 -25.35 -22.27
C LEU A 102 -2.81 -23.85 -22.21
N LYS A 103 -3.65 -23.46 -21.26
CA LYS A 103 -3.98 -22.07 -20.91
C LYS A 103 -3.39 -21.73 -19.54
N CYS A 104 -3.20 -20.45 -19.25
CA CYS A 104 -2.75 -20.00 -17.93
C CYS A 104 -3.66 -20.54 -16.81
N THR A 105 -4.96 -20.62 -17.07
CA THR A 105 -5.98 -21.12 -16.13
C THR A 105 -6.00 -22.62 -15.92
N ASP A 106 -5.23 -23.39 -16.70
CA ASP A 106 -5.09 -24.83 -16.45
C ASP A 106 -4.17 -25.10 -15.24
N CYS A 107 -3.44 -24.07 -14.80
CA CYS A 107 -2.50 -24.12 -13.69
C CYS A 107 -2.73 -23.01 -12.64
N HIS A 108 -3.21 -21.84 -13.05
CA HIS A 108 -3.41 -20.68 -12.18
C HIS A 108 -4.87 -20.21 -12.18
N ASN A 109 -5.55 -20.23 -11.04
CA ASN A 109 -6.88 -19.65 -10.91
C ASN A 109 -6.83 -18.24 -10.30
N PRO A 110 -7.12 -17.18 -11.07
CA PRO A 110 -7.10 -15.81 -10.56
C PRO A 110 -8.23 -15.50 -9.57
N HIS A 111 -9.28 -16.33 -9.49
CA HIS A 111 -10.44 -16.17 -8.61
C HIS A 111 -10.34 -16.94 -7.27
N ASP A 112 -9.20 -17.61 -7.05
CA ASP A 112 -8.83 -18.30 -5.82
C ASP A 112 -9.81 -19.37 -5.28
N GLY A 113 -9.53 -19.94 -4.10
CA GLY A 113 -10.29 -21.01 -3.45
C GLY A 113 -11.65 -20.62 -2.85
N GLY A 114 -12.07 -19.36 -3.03
CA GLY A 114 -13.25 -18.80 -2.39
C GLY A 114 -12.99 -18.47 -0.92
N LYS A 115 -14.02 -18.64 -0.09
CA LYS A 115 -13.96 -18.39 1.36
C LYS A 115 -14.20 -19.68 2.14
N ASP A 116 -13.48 -19.87 3.24
CA ASP A 116 -13.72 -21.02 4.13
C ASP A 116 -15.05 -20.90 4.89
N ALA A 117 -15.35 -21.88 5.74
CA ALA A 117 -16.58 -21.89 6.53
C ALA A 117 -16.72 -20.69 7.48
N ASP A 118 -15.61 -19.98 7.75
CA ASP A 118 -15.53 -18.80 8.60
C ASP A 118 -15.47 -17.49 7.80
N GLY A 119 -15.56 -17.56 6.46
CA GLY A 119 -15.60 -16.39 5.58
C GLY A 119 -14.24 -15.79 5.26
N VAL A 120 -13.14 -16.48 5.55
CA VAL A 120 -11.76 -16.05 5.23
C VAL A 120 -11.40 -16.47 3.82
N ASP A 121 -10.80 -15.56 3.06
CA ASP A 121 -10.33 -15.86 1.71
C ASP A 121 -9.27 -16.96 1.75
N ILE A 122 -9.60 -18.08 1.12
CA ILE A 122 -8.66 -19.17 0.91
C ILE A 122 -7.77 -18.75 -0.26
N HIS A 123 -6.54 -18.34 0.05
CA HIS A 123 -5.55 -17.99 -0.96
C HIS A 123 -4.57 -19.12 -1.23
N TRP A 124 -4.70 -19.73 -2.40
CA TRP A 124 -3.77 -20.77 -2.83
C TRP A 124 -2.40 -20.18 -3.17
N PRO A 125 -1.29 -20.80 -2.72
CA PRO A 125 0.05 -20.31 -3.03
C PRO A 125 0.27 -20.10 -4.53
N LYS A 126 0.59 -18.85 -4.92
CA LYS A 126 0.77 -18.45 -6.33
C LYS A 126 -0.44 -18.76 -7.23
N LEU A 127 -1.64 -18.76 -6.64
CA LEU A 127 -2.92 -18.98 -7.33
C LEU A 127 -3.00 -20.36 -7.99
N LEU A 128 -2.21 -21.32 -7.54
CA LEU A 128 -2.14 -22.62 -8.17
C LEU A 128 -3.45 -23.38 -7.96
N GLN A 129 -4.05 -23.84 -9.05
CA GLN A 129 -5.15 -24.78 -9.03
C GLN A 129 -5.09 -25.63 -10.29
N SER A 130 -5.02 -26.95 -10.12
CA SER A 130 -4.96 -27.86 -11.26
C SER A 130 -6.32 -27.98 -11.92
N SER A 131 -6.38 -27.81 -13.25
CA SER A 131 -7.60 -28.12 -14.01
C SER A 131 -7.90 -29.62 -14.11
N ALA A 132 -6.92 -30.49 -13.82
CA ALA A 132 -7.12 -31.93 -13.81
C ALA A 132 -7.76 -32.41 -12.50
N ASP A 133 -7.52 -31.69 -11.40
CA ASP A 133 -8.12 -31.91 -10.09
C ASP A 133 -8.09 -30.61 -9.29
N GLU A 134 -9.22 -29.91 -9.25
CA GLU A 134 -9.37 -28.58 -8.64
C GLU A 134 -9.13 -28.56 -7.12
N SER A 135 -9.08 -29.74 -6.47
CA SER A 135 -8.72 -29.88 -5.06
C SER A 135 -7.22 -29.78 -4.80
N ILE A 136 -6.39 -29.72 -5.85
CA ILE A 136 -4.94 -29.71 -5.75
C ILE A 136 -4.40 -28.33 -6.13
N HIS A 137 -3.78 -27.67 -5.16
CA HIS A 137 -3.35 -26.27 -5.22
C HIS A 137 -1.93 -26.03 -4.71
N GLU A 138 -1.25 -27.07 -4.20
CA GLU A 138 0.12 -26.97 -3.68
C GLU A 138 0.78 -28.35 -3.63
N GLY A 139 2.07 -28.39 -3.29
CA GLY A 139 2.84 -29.62 -3.16
C GLY A 139 3.10 -30.33 -4.49
N ASN A 140 3.89 -31.39 -4.45
CA ASN A 140 4.20 -32.18 -5.66
C ASN A 140 2.96 -32.79 -6.31
N ASP A 141 1.87 -32.95 -5.55
CA ASP A 141 0.57 -33.43 -6.06
C ASP A 141 0.04 -32.55 -7.19
N PHE A 142 0.36 -31.25 -7.18
CA PHE A 142 0.02 -30.33 -8.26
C PHE A 142 0.58 -30.82 -9.60
N CYS A 143 1.89 -31.13 -9.66
CA CYS A 143 2.52 -31.67 -10.86
C CYS A 143 1.97 -33.06 -11.20
N PHE A 144 1.77 -33.91 -10.19
CA PHE A 144 1.26 -35.26 -10.40
C PHE A 144 -0.16 -35.28 -10.96
N SER A 145 -1.00 -34.29 -10.69
CA SER A 145 -2.37 -34.21 -11.23
C SER A 145 -2.42 -34.37 -12.77
N CYS A 146 -1.43 -33.83 -13.48
CA CYS A 146 -1.29 -33.95 -14.93
C CYS A 146 -0.29 -35.05 -15.35
N HIS A 147 0.73 -35.33 -14.54
CA HIS A 147 1.79 -36.29 -14.87
C HIS A 147 1.53 -37.73 -14.36
N LYS A 148 0.43 -38.04 -13.67
CA LYS A 148 0.13 -39.37 -13.10
C LYS A 148 -0.03 -40.50 -14.14
N THR A 149 -0.45 -40.17 -15.36
CA THR A 149 -0.72 -41.15 -16.43
C THR A 149 -0.23 -40.59 -17.77
N SER A 150 0.00 -41.44 -18.76
CA SER A 150 0.47 -41.02 -20.10
C SER A 150 -0.61 -40.32 -20.93
N GLN A 151 -1.42 -39.46 -20.33
CA GLN A 151 -2.40 -38.67 -21.07
C GLN A 151 -1.70 -37.56 -21.85
N ASN A 152 -2.18 -37.32 -23.07
CA ASN A 152 -1.78 -36.20 -23.93
C ASN A 152 -0.27 -36.15 -24.30
N GLY A 153 0.43 -37.30 -24.26
CA GLY A 153 1.85 -37.35 -24.64
C GLY A 153 2.81 -36.73 -23.61
N LEU A 154 2.32 -36.45 -22.39
CA LEU A 154 3.13 -35.99 -21.28
C LEU A 154 3.86 -37.18 -20.61
N MET A 155 5.07 -36.92 -20.10
CA MET A 155 5.87 -37.93 -19.42
C MET A 155 5.18 -38.36 -18.12
N PRO A 156 4.84 -39.65 -17.94
CA PRO A 156 4.24 -40.14 -16.70
C PRO A 156 5.28 -40.15 -15.57
N ILE A 157 4.86 -39.67 -14.40
CA ILE A 157 5.59 -39.69 -13.14
C ILE A 157 4.72 -40.43 -12.13
N ASP A 158 5.22 -41.54 -11.57
CA ASP A 158 4.49 -42.36 -10.61
C ASP A 158 4.62 -41.78 -9.19
N PRO A 159 3.54 -41.21 -8.61
CA PRO A 159 3.59 -40.58 -7.29
C PRO A 159 3.91 -41.58 -6.17
N THR A 160 3.62 -42.88 -6.38
CA THR A 160 3.94 -43.93 -5.40
C THR A 160 5.44 -44.20 -5.28
N LYS A 161 6.25 -43.68 -6.22
CA LYS A 161 7.71 -43.80 -6.27
C LYS A 161 8.44 -42.62 -5.62
N TYR A 162 7.72 -41.56 -5.30
CA TYR A 162 8.18 -40.38 -4.57
C TYR A 162 7.71 -40.43 -3.10
N PRO A 163 8.43 -41.09 -2.18
CA PRO A 163 8.01 -41.17 -0.79
C PRO A 163 8.11 -39.81 -0.09
N VAL A 164 7.10 -39.50 0.71
CA VAL A 164 6.87 -38.26 1.50
C VAL A 164 7.98 -37.95 2.51
N SER A 165 8.99 -38.81 2.65
CA SER A 165 10.30 -38.44 3.18
C SER A 165 11.32 -39.53 2.80
N GLY A 166 12.49 -39.13 2.25
CA GLY A 166 13.65 -40.02 2.25
C GLY A 166 14.32 -40.30 0.90
N THR A 167 13.97 -39.62 -0.19
CA THR A 167 14.97 -39.39 -1.23
C THR A 167 15.86 -38.24 -0.72
N GLY A 168 17.19 -38.28 -0.93
CA GLY A 168 18.05 -37.17 -0.50
C GLY A 168 17.64 -35.81 -1.11
N HIS A 169 16.84 -35.84 -2.17
CA HIS A 169 16.49 -34.74 -3.06
C HIS A 169 15.04 -34.25 -2.89
N ASN A 170 14.34 -34.69 -1.83
CA ASN A 170 13.09 -34.08 -1.38
C ASN A 170 13.14 -33.68 0.10
N ASN A 171 14.35 -33.52 0.64
CA ASN A 171 14.55 -33.06 2.00
C ASN A 171 14.52 -31.53 2.04
N ALA A 172 13.46 -30.97 2.63
CA ALA A 172 13.26 -29.53 2.81
C ALA A 172 14.33 -28.86 3.71
N ALA A 173 15.18 -29.63 4.40
CA ALA A 173 16.31 -29.14 5.19
C ALA A 173 17.66 -29.16 4.43
N PHE A 174 17.67 -29.57 3.15
CA PHE A 174 18.89 -29.64 2.36
C PHE A 174 19.29 -28.27 1.80
N THR A 175 20.29 -27.65 2.44
CA THR A 175 20.87 -26.37 2.03
C THR A 175 22.04 -26.55 1.06
N VAL A 176 22.03 -25.86 -0.09
CA VAL A 176 23.19 -25.71 -0.97
C VAL A 176 23.55 -24.23 -1.05
N ASN A 177 24.78 -23.86 -0.69
CA ASN A 177 25.27 -22.48 -0.71
C ASN A 177 24.33 -21.46 0.00
N GLY A 178 23.62 -21.89 1.04
CA GLY A 178 22.67 -21.05 1.79
C GLY A 178 21.23 -21.06 1.27
N ILE A 179 20.94 -21.76 0.17
CA ILE A 179 19.61 -21.86 -0.45
C ILE A 179 18.98 -23.22 -0.13
N GLN A 180 17.67 -23.28 0.12
CA GLN A 180 16.88 -24.53 0.22
C GLN A 180 16.20 -24.85 -1.12
N PRO A 181 16.90 -25.44 -2.12
CA PRO A 181 16.33 -25.63 -3.46
C PRO A 181 15.01 -26.42 -3.47
N PHE A 182 14.78 -27.30 -2.49
CA PHE A 182 13.59 -28.15 -2.41
C PHE A 182 12.46 -27.61 -1.53
N ASN A 183 12.66 -26.44 -0.91
CA ASN A 183 11.62 -25.69 -0.22
C ASN A 183 11.55 -24.29 -0.82
N PRO A 184 10.87 -24.13 -1.97
CA PRO A 184 10.90 -22.86 -2.68
C PRO A 184 10.21 -21.77 -1.86
N ASP A 185 10.84 -20.60 -1.80
CA ASP A 185 10.33 -19.39 -1.13
C ASP A 185 8.96 -18.91 -1.68
N SER A 186 8.45 -19.55 -2.74
CA SER A 186 7.11 -19.32 -3.28
C SER A 186 5.98 -19.77 -2.35
N GLY A 187 6.26 -20.57 -1.32
CA GLY A 187 5.25 -21.10 -0.39
C GLY A 187 4.38 -22.22 -0.99
N THR A 188 4.64 -22.63 -2.23
CA THR A 188 3.85 -23.63 -2.97
C THR A 188 4.13 -25.06 -2.56
N GLY A 189 5.17 -25.32 -1.77
CA GLY A 189 5.57 -26.68 -1.38
C GLY A 189 6.00 -27.60 -2.53
N ILE A 190 6.14 -27.08 -3.76
CA ILE A 190 6.53 -27.86 -4.95
C ILE A 190 8.06 -28.06 -4.95
N SER A 191 8.50 -29.15 -4.35
CA SER A 191 9.93 -29.51 -4.28
C SER A 191 10.56 -29.78 -5.65
N CYS A 192 9.76 -30.17 -6.66
CA CYS A 192 10.24 -30.38 -8.04
C CYS A 192 10.90 -29.12 -8.62
N SER A 193 10.50 -27.94 -8.15
CA SER A 193 11.07 -26.66 -8.58
C SER A 193 12.53 -26.45 -8.17
N GLY A 194 13.10 -27.30 -7.32
CA GLY A 194 14.54 -27.31 -7.03
C GLY A 194 15.38 -27.74 -8.23
N CYS A 195 14.82 -28.59 -9.09
CA CYS A 195 15.49 -29.11 -10.28
C CYS A 195 14.88 -28.60 -11.58
N HIS A 196 13.58 -28.29 -11.57
CA HIS A 196 12.83 -27.89 -12.77
C HIS A 196 12.42 -26.42 -12.75
N GLU A 197 12.44 -25.78 -13.92
CA GLU A 197 11.81 -24.49 -14.16
C GLU A 197 10.28 -24.62 -14.17
N LYS A 198 9.61 -23.55 -13.75
CA LYS A 198 8.17 -23.52 -13.50
C LYS A 198 7.34 -23.45 -14.78
N HIS A 199 7.86 -22.73 -15.79
CA HIS A 199 7.15 -22.41 -17.03
C HIS A 199 7.89 -22.95 -18.28
N GLY A 200 9.09 -22.42 -18.52
CA GLY A 200 9.95 -22.76 -19.65
C GLY A 200 11.42 -22.79 -19.25
N SER A 201 12.21 -23.59 -19.97
CA SER A 201 13.64 -23.73 -19.76
C SER A 201 14.41 -23.78 -21.07
N ALA A 202 15.62 -23.22 -21.05
CA ALA A 202 16.62 -23.40 -22.09
C ALA A 202 17.19 -24.84 -22.16
N LEU A 203 16.96 -25.67 -21.13
CA LEU A 203 17.34 -27.09 -21.09
C LEU A 203 16.13 -28.00 -21.33
N THR A 204 16.35 -29.13 -21.99
CA THR A 204 15.32 -30.16 -22.23
C THR A 204 14.81 -30.75 -20.92
N GLY A 205 13.51 -31.05 -20.84
CA GLY A 205 12.90 -31.63 -19.64
C GLY A 205 12.66 -30.61 -18.53
N LEU A 206 12.54 -29.33 -18.91
CA LEU A 206 12.32 -28.21 -17.99
C LEU A 206 13.38 -28.10 -16.89
N LEU A 207 14.62 -28.55 -17.09
CA LEU A 207 15.64 -28.47 -16.04
C LEU A 207 16.10 -27.03 -15.82
N LYS A 208 16.40 -26.65 -14.58
CA LYS A 208 17.00 -25.36 -14.28
C LYS A 208 18.39 -25.25 -14.90
N LYS A 209 18.69 -24.10 -15.50
CA LYS A 209 20.03 -23.85 -16.01
C LYS A 209 21.03 -23.64 -14.87
N ASN A 210 20.54 -23.14 -13.73
CA ASN A 210 21.31 -22.90 -12.53
C ASN A 210 20.49 -23.22 -11.28
N PRO A 211 20.42 -24.50 -10.90
CA PRO A 211 19.58 -24.95 -9.79
C PRO A 211 20.02 -24.39 -8.43
N ASN A 212 21.25 -23.88 -8.28
CA ASN A 212 21.77 -23.33 -7.01
C ASN A 212 21.99 -21.82 -7.01
N GLY A 213 21.58 -21.13 -8.09
CA GLY A 213 21.70 -19.68 -8.19
C GLY A 213 23.13 -19.14 -8.12
N ASP A 214 24.14 -19.93 -8.50
CA ASP A 214 25.54 -19.48 -8.51
C ASP A 214 25.93 -18.89 -9.88
N SER A 215 27.20 -18.84 -10.27
CA SER A 215 27.61 -18.28 -11.59
C SER A 215 27.93 -19.35 -12.63
N LEU A 216 27.87 -20.62 -12.22
CA LEU A 216 28.11 -21.78 -13.04
C LEU A 216 26.75 -22.27 -13.55
N GLU A 217 26.69 -22.51 -14.86
CA GLU A 217 25.45 -22.87 -15.52
C GLU A 217 25.57 -24.30 -16.03
N ALA A 218 24.58 -25.12 -15.71
CA ALA A 218 24.44 -26.46 -16.24
C ALA A 218 24.25 -26.37 -17.76
N ASN A 219 25.15 -27.02 -18.50
CA ASN A 219 25.15 -26.98 -19.97
C ASN A 219 24.31 -28.12 -20.60
N GLY A 220 23.55 -28.88 -19.81
CA GLY A 220 22.71 -29.98 -20.30
C GLY A 220 22.17 -30.91 -19.22
N ASN A 221 21.29 -31.84 -19.64
CA ASN A 221 20.74 -32.92 -18.80
C ASN A 221 21.74 -34.08 -18.63
N ASN A 222 22.86 -33.82 -17.95
CA ASN A 222 23.92 -34.80 -17.70
C ASN A 222 24.56 -34.56 -16.32
N LYS A 223 25.60 -35.31 -15.95
CA LYS A 223 26.31 -35.22 -14.66
C LYS A 223 26.73 -33.80 -14.24
N SER A 224 26.92 -32.87 -15.18
CA SER A 224 27.19 -31.46 -14.86
C SER A 224 26.05 -30.80 -14.09
N PHE A 225 24.79 -31.12 -14.42
CA PHE A 225 23.62 -30.61 -13.69
C PHE A 225 23.64 -31.05 -12.22
N CYS A 226 24.11 -32.27 -11.95
CA CYS A 226 24.22 -32.78 -10.59
C CYS A 226 25.34 -32.07 -9.80
N TYR A 227 26.46 -31.74 -10.46
CA TYR A 227 27.61 -31.11 -9.80
C TYR A 227 27.36 -29.69 -9.33
N GLU A 228 26.37 -29.01 -9.89
CA GLU A 228 25.96 -27.71 -9.35
C GLU A 228 25.66 -27.87 -7.85
N CYS A 229 24.88 -28.88 -7.45
CA CYS A 229 24.57 -29.12 -6.04
C CYS A 229 25.60 -30.01 -5.35
N HIS A 230 26.17 -30.96 -6.09
CA HIS A 230 27.05 -32.02 -5.61
C HIS A 230 28.50 -31.79 -6.08
N GLY A 231 28.98 -30.55 -6.00
CA GLY A 231 30.36 -30.19 -6.32
C GLY A 231 31.33 -30.49 -5.17
N ALA A 232 30.88 -30.27 -3.94
CA ALA A 232 31.65 -30.47 -2.71
C ALA A 232 31.37 -31.82 -2.04
N ALA A 233 32.20 -32.19 -1.07
CA ALA A 233 31.98 -33.37 -0.23
C ALA A 233 30.72 -33.19 0.63
N SER A 234 29.94 -34.27 0.79
CA SER A 234 28.75 -34.24 1.63
C SER A 234 29.13 -34.14 3.12
N PRO A 235 28.31 -33.48 3.98
CA PRO A 235 28.61 -33.31 5.41
C PRO A 235 28.74 -34.62 6.19
N ASP A 236 28.12 -35.70 5.70
CA ASP A 236 28.20 -37.05 6.25
C ASP A 236 29.30 -37.90 5.62
N ASP A 237 30.15 -37.28 4.81
CA ASP A 237 31.38 -37.85 4.25
C ASP A 237 31.12 -39.07 3.34
N ARG A 238 29.87 -39.24 2.85
CA ARG A 238 29.46 -40.33 1.93
C ARG A 238 29.82 -40.03 0.48
N TYR A 239 29.67 -38.79 0.05
CA TYR A 239 30.11 -38.31 -1.25
C TYR A 239 31.32 -37.40 -1.05
N LYS A 240 32.41 -37.63 -1.78
CA LYS A 240 33.69 -36.94 -1.56
C LYS A 240 33.87 -35.68 -2.42
N GLY A 241 32.84 -35.29 -3.16
CA GLY A 241 32.89 -34.17 -4.09
C GLY A 241 33.28 -34.60 -5.50
N GLN A 242 33.04 -33.69 -6.45
CA GLN A 242 33.22 -33.92 -7.88
C GLN A 242 34.62 -34.42 -8.22
N GLY A 243 35.67 -33.84 -7.62
CA GLY A 243 37.06 -34.22 -7.91
C GLY A 243 37.40 -35.67 -7.55
N ALA A 244 36.89 -36.16 -6.43
CA ALA A 244 37.12 -37.54 -5.99
C ALA A 244 36.33 -38.56 -6.85
N PHE A 245 35.12 -38.21 -7.28
CA PHE A 245 34.32 -39.06 -8.16
C PHE A 245 34.90 -39.12 -9.56
N GLU A 246 35.26 -37.98 -10.16
CA GLU A 246 35.90 -37.93 -11.48
C GLU A 246 37.25 -38.67 -11.48
N GLY A 247 37.96 -38.71 -10.36
CA GLY A 247 39.17 -39.52 -10.16
C GLY A 247 38.95 -41.03 -9.93
N SER A 248 37.70 -41.45 -9.72
CA SER A 248 37.35 -42.87 -9.55
C SER A 248 37.27 -43.59 -10.90
N LYS A 249 37.33 -44.92 -10.91
CA LYS A 249 37.09 -45.67 -12.15
C LYS A 249 35.63 -45.61 -12.60
N HIS A 250 34.68 -45.34 -11.70
CA HIS A 250 33.25 -45.30 -12.01
C HIS A 250 32.85 -44.10 -12.89
N SER A 251 33.63 -43.02 -12.91
CA SER A 251 33.42 -41.87 -13.82
C SER A 251 33.70 -42.20 -15.29
N LEU A 252 34.44 -43.28 -15.55
CA LEU A 252 34.93 -43.67 -16.88
C LEU A 252 34.15 -44.82 -17.52
N VAL A 253 33.28 -45.52 -16.76
CA VAL A 253 32.56 -46.70 -17.25
C VAL A 253 31.36 -46.27 -18.10
N THR A 254 31.29 -46.81 -19.32
CA THR A 254 30.10 -46.80 -20.18
C THR A 254 29.42 -48.17 -20.07
N SER A 255 28.10 -48.21 -19.92
CA SER A 255 27.37 -49.46 -19.85
C SER A 255 26.15 -49.43 -20.77
N LEU A 256 25.94 -50.51 -21.53
CA LEU A 256 24.72 -50.73 -22.32
C LEU A 256 23.53 -51.12 -21.42
N ASN A 257 23.78 -51.50 -20.17
CA ASN A 257 22.75 -51.95 -19.23
C ASN A 257 22.12 -50.78 -18.44
N THR A 258 22.62 -49.55 -18.62
CA THR A 258 22.14 -48.37 -17.87
C THR A 258 21.13 -47.56 -18.68
N ASN A 259 20.00 -48.16 -19.08
CA ASN A 259 18.70 -47.50 -19.29
C ASN A 259 17.65 -48.52 -19.77
N THR A 260 16.57 -48.77 -19.01
CA THR A 260 15.38 -49.47 -19.56
C THR A 260 14.06 -48.73 -19.41
N ASP A 261 13.99 -47.57 -18.75
CA ASP A 261 12.70 -46.92 -18.52
C ASP A 261 12.42 -45.70 -19.42
N TYR A 262 13.29 -45.40 -20.39
CA TYR A 262 12.96 -44.42 -21.44
C TYR A 262 13.55 -44.81 -22.80
N PRO A 263 12.77 -44.81 -23.90
CA PRO A 263 13.23 -45.39 -25.16
C PRO A 263 14.27 -44.49 -25.87
N GLY A 264 15.47 -45.03 -26.10
CA GLY A 264 16.30 -44.67 -27.26
C GLY A 264 17.66 -43.99 -27.03
N VAL A 265 18.16 -43.82 -25.81
CA VAL A 265 19.44 -43.12 -25.59
C VAL A 265 20.50 -44.03 -24.95
N ILE A 266 21.62 -44.23 -25.65
CA ILE A 266 22.83 -44.85 -25.11
C ILE A 266 23.41 -43.91 -24.04
N GLY A 267 23.48 -44.36 -22.78
CA GLY A 267 24.00 -43.57 -21.67
C GLY A 267 25.47 -43.19 -21.88
N GLN A 268 25.81 -41.91 -21.67
CA GLN A 268 27.20 -41.43 -21.66
C GLN A 268 27.97 -42.02 -20.47
N ALA A 269 29.31 -42.02 -20.52
CA ALA A 269 30.16 -42.57 -19.45
C ALA A 269 29.93 -41.84 -18.12
N GLY A 270 29.84 -42.61 -17.02
CA GLY A 270 29.86 -42.07 -15.66
C GLY A 270 28.72 -41.12 -15.28
N GLN A 271 27.54 -41.24 -15.91
CA GLN A 271 26.37 -40.42 -15.57
C GLN A 271 25.80 -40.84 -14.22
N CYS A 272 25.57 -39.87 -13.32
CA CYS A 272 25.00 -40.09 -11.98
C CYS A 272 23.67 -40.85 -12.06
N SER A 273 22.84 -40.52 -13.05
CA SER A 273 21.54 -41.14 -13.31
C SER A 273 21.62 -42.61 -13.75
N SER A 274 22.81 -43.14 -14.04
CA SER A 274 23.02 -44.56 -14.33
C SER A 274 22.91 -45.43 -13.08
N CYS A 275 23.26 -44.87 -11.92
CA CYS A 275 23.26 -45.55 -10.64
C CYS A 275 22.21 -44.97 -9.69
N HIS A 276 21.91 -43.68 -9.77
CA HIS A 276 20.91 -43.00 -8.95
C HIS A 276 19.65 -42.71 -9.73
N ASP A 277 18.50 -42.85 -9.09
CA ASP A 277 17.24 -42.32 -9.61
C ASP A 277 16.93 -41.00 -8.91
N SER A 278 16.97 -39.89 -9.66
CA SER A 278 16.62 -38.56 -9.14
C SER A 278 15.12 -38.40 -8.88
N HIS A 279 14.28 -39.26 -9.43
CA HIS A 279 12.83 -39.24 -9.23
C HIS A 279 12.35 -40.29 -8.22
N GLY A 280 13.24 -41.13 -7.68
CA GLY A 280 12.91 -42.16 -6.69
C GLY A 280 12.30 -43.43 -7.29
N THR A 281 12.42 -44.56 -6.59
CA THR A 281 11.82 -45.86 -6.98
C THR A 281 11.22 -46.55 -5.75
N ALA A 282 10.12 -47.30 -5.92
CA ALA A 282 9.45 -48.02 -4.81
C ALA A 282 9.61 -49.55 -4.80
N ASN A 283 10.40 -50.17 -5.70
CA ASN A 283 10.97 -51.52 -5.51
C ASN A 283 11.71 -52.02 -6.75
N GLY A 284 12.90 -52.60 -6.55
CA GLY A 284 13.25 -53.88 -7.17
C GLY A 284 14.32 -53.92 -8.25
N THR A 285 14.41 -52.98 -9.18
CA THR A 285 15.35 -53.14 -10.31
C THR A 285 16.00 -51.83 -10.75
N SER A 286 17.29 -51.72 -10.44
CA SER A 286 18.32 -51.07 -11.26
C SER A 286 18.86 -49.68 -10.86
N LYS A 287 18.36 -48.98 -9.82
CA LYS A 287 18.99 -47.73 -9.32
C LYS A 287 18.90 -47.55 -7.80
N VAL A 288 19.96 -47.01 -7.19
CA VAL A 288 20.10 -46.71 -5.77
C VAL A 288 19.21 -45.52 -5.39
N ALA A 289 18.35 -45.70 -4.38
CA ALA A 289 17.76 -44.57 -3.66
C ALA A 289 18.86 -43.84 -2.88
N MET A 290 19.00 -42.52 -3.09
CA MET A 290 20.09 -41.64 -2.57
C MET A 290 20.38 -41.72 -1.05
N LYS A 291 19.60 -42.46 -0.25
CA LYS A 291 19.70 -42.56 1.21
C LYS A 291 20.45 -43.81 1.72
N THR A 292 20.46 -44.93 0.98
CA THR A 292 20.52 -46.25 1.65
C THR A 292 21.88 -46.83 1.95
N LEU A 293 22.98 -46.17 1.61
CA LEU A 293 24.13 -47.01 1.30
C LEU A 293 25.24 -47.04 2.40
N ARG A 294 25.30 -46.00 3.25
CA ARG A 294 26.00 -46.05 4.55
C ARG A 294 25.02 -46.01 5.72
N GLY A 295 24.19 -47.03 5.82
CA GLY A 295 23.16 -47.08 6.84
C GLY A 295 22.57 -48.46 7.01
N ALA A 296 23.40 -49.44 7.39
CA ALA A 296 22.94 -50.74 7.90
C ALA A 296 22.06 -50.64 9.18
N PHE A 297 21.63 -49.43 9.56
CA PHE A 297 20.85 -49.14 10.75
C PHE A 297 19.63 -48.23 10.48
N ASN A 298 19.39 -47.78 9.23
CA ASN A 298 18.38 -46.76 8.94
C ASN A 298 17.40 -47.09 7.79
N ASP A 299 17.49 -48.27 7.17
CA ASP A 299 16.43 -48.80 6.30
C ASP A 299 15.44 -49.72 7.04
N GLY A 300 15.65 -49.88 8.36
CA GLY A 300 14.83 -50.75 9.21
C GLY A 300 15.06 -52.25 9.00
N LYS A 301 15.98 -52.66 8.12
CA LYS A 301 16.31 -54.07 7.92
C LYS A 301 17.23 -54.55 9.02
N THR A 302 16.83 -55.61 9.69
CA THR A 302 17.65 -56.30 10.71
C THR A 302 18.51 -57.41 10.10
N ASN A 303 18.39 -57.68 8.79
CA ASN A 303 19.13 -58.70 8.07
C ASN A 303 19.33 -58.32 6.58
N TYR A 304 20.55 -58.48 6.08
CA TYR A 304 20.93 -58.26 4.68
C TYR A 304 21.33 -59.58 4.01
N THR A 305 21.01 -59.68 2.71
CA THR A 305 21.25 -60.83 1.82
C THR A 305 21.96 -60.39 0.54
N ALA A 306 22.39 -61.34 -0.30
CA ALA A 306 23.07 -61.02 -1.55
C ALA A 306 22.19 -60.24 -2.55
N SER A 307 20.89 -60.52 -2.59
CA SER A 307 19.94 -59.82 -3.46
C SER A 307 19.79 -58.33 -3.14
N ASP A 308 20.17 -57.91 -1.93
CA ASP A 308 20.18 -56.49 -1.56
C ASP A 308 21.27 -55.69 -2.32
N PHE A 309 22.18 -56.36 -3.02
CA PHE A 309 23.27 -55.75 -3.80
C PHE A 309 23.16 -56.01 -5.32
N ASP A 310 21.99 -56.45 -5.81
CA ASP A 310 21.78 -56.85 -7.21
C ASP A 310 22.14 -55.77 -8.24
N LEU A 311 21.96 -54.48 -7.91
CA LEU A 311 22.37 -53.36 -8.75
C LEU A 311 23.88 -53.39 -9.06
N CYS A 312 24.71 -53.63 -8.03
CA CYS A 312 26.15 -53.72 -8.22
C CYS A 312 26.49 -54.90 -9.14
N PHE A 313 25.78 -56.02 -8.96
CA PHE A 313 25.96 -57.22 -9.76
C PHE A 313 25.46 -57.09 -11.20
N GLN A 314 24.70 -56.05 -11.57
CA GLN A 314 24.41 -55.78 -12.99
C GLN A 314 25.67 -55.43 -13.80
N CYS A 315 26.71 -54.94 -13.11
CA CYS A 315 28.02 -54.63 -13.68
C CYS A 315 29.16 -55.52 -13.14
N HIS A 316 29.05 -56.01 -11.89
CA HIS A 316 30.08 -56.78 -11.18
C HIS A 316 29.77 -58.30 -11.06
N ASN A 317 29.26 -58.91 -12.14
CA ASN A 317 28.90 -60.34 -12.22
C ASN A 317 29.91 -61.21 -12.99
N GLY A 318 31.09 -60.66 -13.31
CA GLY A 318 32.11 -61.38 -14.09
C GLY A 318 31.80 -61.56 -15.59
N SER A 319 30.69 -61.01 -16.12
CA SER A 319 30.30 -61.13 -17.53
C SER A 319 30.85 -59.99 -18.41
N SER A 320 31.78 -60.33 -19.31
CA SER A 320 32.22 -59.72 -20.58
C SER A 320 32.34 -58.19 -20.84
N ILE A 321 32.08 -57.27 -19.90
CA ILE A 321 32.40 -55.82 -20.10
C ILE A 321 33.54 -55.33 -19.18
N ASN A 322 33.81 -56.00 -18.04
CA ASN A 322 35.03 -55.77 -17.27
C ASN A 322 35.48 -57.06 -16.54
N PRO A 323 36.46 -57.81 -17.07
CA PRO A 323 36.82 -59.15 -16.59
C PRO A 323 37.61 -59.18 -15.27
N ASP A 324 37.95 -58.03 -14.69
CA ASP A 324 38.93 -57.98 -13.60
C ASP A 324 38.37 -58.39 -12.22
N TYR A 325 37.04 -58.37 -11.96
CA TYR A 325 36.50 -58.68 -10.63
C TYR A 325 35.07 -59.27 -10.66
N ASP A 326 34.96 -60.61 -10.51
CA ASP A 326 33.69 -61.31 -10.21
C ASP A 326 33.33 -61.16 -8.71
N VAL A 327 32.85 -59.97 -8.35
CA VAL A 327 32.46 -59.64 -6.97
C VAL A 327 31.23 -60.44 -6.56
N GLN A 328 30.27 -60.66 -7.48
CA GLN A 328 29.06 -61.45 -7.20
C GLN A 328 29.39 -62.88 -6.77
N GLY A 329 30.29 -63.56 -7.49
CA GLY A 329 30.73 -64.92 -7.15
C GLY A 329 31.47 -65.00 -5.83
N GLN A 330 32.33 -64.03 -5.52
CA GLN A 330 33.08 -63.98 -4.25
C GLN A 330 32.18 -63.70 -3.03
N TYR A 331 31.20 -62.82 -3.20
CA TYR A 331 30.35 -62.35 -2.11
C TYR A 331 29.21 -63.33 -1.76
N THR A 332 28.79 -64.18 -2.71
CA THR A 332 27.76 -65.20 -2.51
C THR A 332 28.28 -66.55 -2.00
N ALA A 333 29.60 -66.76 -1.96
CA ALA A 333 30.21 -67.99 -1.49
C ALA A 333 30.00 -68.23 0.02
N SER A 334 29.75 -69.48 0.43
CA SER A 334 29.43 -69.89 1.82
C SER A 334 30.47 -69.52 2.90
N GLY A 335 31.67 -69.08 2.51
CA GLY A 335 32.72 -68.60 3.42
C GLY A 335 33.35 -67.26 3.01
N GLY A 336 32.81 -66.61 1.97
CA GLY A 336 33.24 -65.29 1.49
C GLY A 336 32.24 -64.23 1.91
N GLY A 337 32.72 -63.11 2.45
CA GLY A 337 31.90 -62.01 2.94
C GLY A 337 31.94 -61.90 4.46
N HIS A 338 32.25 -60.69 4.95
CA HIS A 338 32.19 -60.37 6.37
C HIS A 338 30.73 -60.52 6.84
N ARG A 339 30.41 -61.62 7.54
CA ARG A 339 29.08 -61.92 8.08
C ARG A 339 29.04 -61.69 9.58
N ILE A 340 27.90 -61.24 10.09
CA ILE A 340 27.66 -61.06 11.52
C ILE A 340 27.62 -62.43 12.21
N LYS A 341 28.38 -62.60 13.30
CA LYS A 341 28.52 -63.90 14.00
C LYS A 341 28.11 -63.86 15.48
N THR A 342 27.83 -62.68 16.03
CA THR A 342 27.62 -62.43 17.46
C THR A 342 26.18 -61.99 17.75
N GLU A 343 25.56 -62.53 18.80
CA GLU A 343 24.25 -62.10 19.29
C GLU A 343 24.37 -60.80 20.11
N GLY A 344 23.40 -59.88 19.96
CA GLY A 344 23.33 -58.63 20.74
C GLY A 344 23.75 -57.35 20.00
N GLY A 345 24.19 -57.44 18.75
CA GLY A 345 24.36 -56.29 17.85
C GLY A 345 23.05 -55.91 17.13
N ASN A 346 23.03 -54.75 16.45
CA ASN A 346 21.80 -54.29 15.78
C ASN A 346 21.47 -55.06 14.47
N LEU A 347 22.36 -55.96 14.01
CA LEU A 347 22.13 -56.85 12.86
C LEU A 347 22.05 -58.30 13.33
N ALA A 348 21.18 -59.09 12.70
CA ALA A 348 21.01 -60.50 13.04
C ALA A 348 22.26 -61.32 12.67
N VAL A 349 22.56 -62.34 13.47
CA VAL A 349 23.60 -63.33 13.18
C VAL A 349 23.33 -63.97 11.81
N GLY A 350 24.34 -63.96 10.92
CA GLY A 350 24.27 -64.47 9.55
C GLY A 350 24.10 -63.40 8.47
N SER A 351 23.74 -62.17 8.84
CA SER A 351 23.63 -61.02 7.94
C SER A 351 24.95 -60.71 7.25
N VAL A 352 24.93 -60.32 5.97
CA VAL A 352 26.13 -59.85 5.24
C VAL A 352 26.40 -58.36 5.51
N LEU A 353 27.66 -57.96 5.64
CA LEU A 353 28.06 -56.56 5.78
C LEU A 353 27.97 -55.81 4.46
N SER A 354 27.35 -54.62 4.46
CA SER A 354 27.28 -53.76 3.27
C SER A 354 28.67 -53.48 2.68
N CYS A 355 28.78 -53.57 1.35
CA CYS A 355 30.01 -53.26 0.60
C CYS A 355 30.56 -51.87 0.94
N GLU A 356 29.68 -50.92 1.28
CA GLU A 356 30.06 -49.54 1.58
C GLU A 356 30.67 -49.29 2.94
N THR A 357 30.57 -50.28 3.82
CA THR A 357 31.30 -50.29 5.08
C THR A 357 32.80 -50.17 4.82
N CYS A 358 33.26 -50.70 3.69
CA CYS A 358 34.65 -50.69 3.28
C CYS A 358 34.91 -49.86 2.02
N HIS A 359 34.01 -49.86 1.04
CA HIS A 359 34.18 -49.13 -0.22
C HIS A 359 33.36 -47.84 -0.28
N ASN A 360 33.89 -46.83 -0.96
CA ASN A 360 33.18 -45.62 -1.33
C ASN A 360 33.15 -45.49 -2.85
N LEU A 361 32.01 -45.81 -3.44
CA LEU A 361 31.80 -45.78 -4.90
C LEU A 361 31.92 -44.38 -5.51
N HIS A 362 31.86 -43.32 -4.70
CA HIS A 362 32.09 -41.93 -5.11
C HIS A 362 33.56 -41.51 -5.13
N GLY A 363 34.48 -42.44 -4.87
CA GLY A 363 35.91 -42.16 -4.77
C GLY A 363 36.39 -41.90 -3.34
N SER A 364 37.68 -41.58 -3.20
CA SER A 364 38.36 -41.37 -1.92
C SER A 364 39.20 -40.11 -1.97
N SER A 365 39.13 -39.30 -0.93
CA SER A 365 39.95 -38.09 -0.77
C SER A 365 41.43 -38.42 -0.51
N ASN A 366 41.72 -39.66 -0.12
CA ASN A 366 43.07 -40.18 0.08
C ASN A 366 43.69 -40.78 -1.20
N ASN A 367 43.02 -40.63 -2.35
CA ASN A 367 43.49 -41.09 -3.66
C ASN A 367 43.87 -42.59 -3.72
N ASN A 368 43.14 -43.42 -2.96
CA ASN A 368 43.40 -44.86 -2.92
C ASN A 368 42.81 -45.56 -4.16
N LYS A 369 43.54 -46.55 -4.70
CA LYS A 369 43.20 -47.21 -5.97
C LYS A 369 42.01 -48.16 -5.91
N TYR A 370 41.54 -48.50 -4.71
CA TYR A 370 40.46 -49.48 -4.46
C TYR A 370 39.18 -48.82 -3.96
N SER A 371 39.12 -47.48 -3.99
CA SER A 371 38.00 -46.69 -3.51
C SER A 371 37.58 -47.09 -2.09
N LEU A 372 38.54 -47.32 -1.17
CA LEU A 372 38.26 -47.59 0.25
C LEU A 372 37.74 -46.34 0.98
N ASN A 373 36.97 -46.55 2.06
CA ASN A 373 36.39 -45.50 2.88
C ASN A 373 37.45 -44.73 3.70
N ASP A 374 37.43 -43.39 3.63
CA ASP A 374 38.44 -42.52 4.26
C ASP A 374 38.42 -42.57 5.80
N SER A 375 37.30 -42.95 6.41
CA SER A 375 37.21 -43.17 7.87
C SER A 375 38.05 -44.35 8.37
N LEU A 376 38.54 -45.20 7.46
CA LEU A 376 39.42 -46.32 7.78
C LEU A 376 40.92 -45.92 7.75
N GLY A 377 41.23 -44.63 7.50
CA GLY A 377 42.59 -44.05 7.52
C GLY A 377 43.26 -43.96 6.15
N SER A 378 44.43 -43.28 6.07
CA SER A 378 45.18 -43.10 4.83
C SER A 378 46.06 -44.32 4.51
N ASN A 379 45.93 -44.88 3.30
CA ASN A 379 46.73 -45.99 2.76
C ASN A 379 46.67 -47.30 3.57
N LEU A 380 45.49 -47.90 3.69
CA LEU A 380 45.36 -49.30 4.12
C LEU A 380 45.92 -50.23 3.04
N GLY A 381 47.16 -50.68 3.27
CA GLY A 381 47.89 -51.56 2.37
C GLY A 381 48.11 -52.98 2.89
N ASP A 382 47.58 -53.36 4.07
CA ASP A 382 47.77 -54.71 4.65
C ASP A 382 46.67 -55.11 5.66
N GLY A 383 46.29 -56.38 5.65
CA GLY A 383 45.04 -56.91 6.23
C GLY A 383 44.84 -56.87 7.76
N ARG A 384 45.80 -56.42 8.57
CA ARG A 384 45.58 -56.21 10.03
C ARG A 384 45.05 -54.81 10.34
N ASN A 385 45.48 -53.81 9.58
CA ASN A 385 45.03 -52.43 9.78
C ASN A 385 43.58 -52.27 9.31
N GLU A 386 43.17 -53.04 8.29
CA GLU A 386 41.76 -53.16 7.88
C GLU A 386 40.86 -53.67 9.02
N CYS A 387 41.32 -54.66 9.80
CA CYS A 387 40.54 -55.17 10.95
C CYS A 387 40.42 -54.15 12.10
N LEU A 388 41.53 -53.48 12.47
CA LEU A 388 41.57 -52.55 13.61
C LEU A 388 40.85 -51.22 13.35
N ALA A 389 40.65 -50.85 12.08
CA ALA A 389 39.85 -49.70 11.71
C ALA A 389 38.37 -49.82 12.13
N CYS A 390 37.90 -51.04 12.38
CA CYS A 390 36.53 -51.33 12.82
C CYS A 390 36.43 -51.66 14.33
N HIS A 391 37.53 -51.73 15.09
CA HIS A 391 37.52 -52.18 16.49
C HIS A 391 38.34 -51.24 17.40
N GLN A 392 37.77 -50.10 17.81
CA GLN A 392 38.40 -49.07 18.67
C GLN A 392 37.61 -48.81 19.99
N ASP A 393 38.25 -48.21 21.00
CA ASP A 393 37.68 -47.86 22.32
C ASP A 393 37.08 -49.00 23.14
N GLY A 394 37.65 -50.19 22.98
CA GLY A 394 37.14 -51.36 23.66
C GLY A 394 35.70 -51.68 23.24
N LYS A 395 35.31 -51.41 22.00
CA LYS A 395 33.99 -51.78 21.47
C LYS A 395 34.13 -52.38 20.07
N THR A 396 33.17 -53.21 19.69
CA THR A 396 33.00 -53.66 18.29
C THR A 396 32.19 -52.63 17.50
N VAL A 397 32.18 -52.71 16.16
CA VAL A 397 31.22 -51.96 15.30
C VAL A 397 29.74 -52.18 15.68
N GLU A 398 29.47 -53.16 16.55
CA GLU A 398 28.15 -53.53 17.04
C GLU A 398 27.82 -52.88 18.41
N GLY A 399 28.68 -51.98 18.92
CA GLY A 399 28.39 -51.15 20.11
C GLY A 399 28.53 -51.86 21.47
N ILE A 400 29.04 -53.10 21.49
CA ILE A 400 29.24 -53.88 22.72
C ILE A 400 30.44 -53.36 23.51
N ALA A 401 30.23 -53.00 24.78
CA ALA A 401 31.25 -52.48 25.69
C ALA A 401 32.26 -53.55 26.14
N MET A 402 33.54 -53.21 26.12
CA MET A 402 34.59 -53.80 26.97
C MET A 402 34.63 -52.99 28.28
N SER A 403 34.70 -53.64 29.45
CA SER A 403 34.28 -53.14 30.79
C SER A 403 34.97 -51.87 31.39
N PRO A 404 34.35 -51.13 32.37
CA PRO A 404 34.74 -49.76 32.83
C PRO A 404 35.68 -49.63 34.08
N PRO A 405 36.29 -48.44 34.37
CA PRO A 405 37.37 -48.20 35.36
C PRO A 405 36.93 -47.58 36.73
N PRO A 406 37.82 -47.51 37.77
CA PRO A 406 37.43 -47.51 39.20
C PRO A 406 37.48 -46.16 39.97
N SER A 407 36.92 -46.18 41.19
CA SER A 407 36.69 -45.09 42.16
C SER A 407 37.93 -44.44 42.82
N SER A 408 39.11 -44.60 42.24
CA SER A 408 40.38 -44.23 42.88
C SER A 408 40.88 -42.81 42.57
N VAL A 409 40.03 -41.89 42.09
CA VAL A 409 40.43 -40.50 41.78
C VAL A 409 40.18 -39.58 42.99
N PRO A 410 41.23 -39.04 43.67
CA PRO A 410 41.11 -38.32 44.94
C PRO A 410 40.41 -36.96 44.90
N ASP A 411 40.31 -36.31 43.73
CA ASP A 411 39.78 -34.94 43.60
C ASP A 411 38.25 -34.82 43.80
N HIS A 412 37.52 -35.94 43.81
CA HIS A 412 36.09 -35.94 44.18
C HIS A 412 35.86 -35.90 45.71
N GLY A 413 36.92 -35.85 46.53
CA GLY A 413 36.85 -35.93 47.99
C GLY A 413 37.44 -34.76 48.78
N SER A 414 37.89 -33.65 48.16
CA SER A 414 38.47 -32.51 48.89
C SER A 414 38.12 -31.13 48.30
N ASN A 415 37.98 -30.11 49.16
CA ASN A 415 37.61 -28.71 48.84
C ASN A 415 38.68 -27.99 48.00
N SER A 416 38.89 -28.42 46.76
CA SER A 416 39.83 -27.83 45.82
C SER A 416 39.26 -26.57 45.16
N THR A 417 40.13 -25.57 44.95
CA THR A 417 39.85 -24.30 44.27
C THR A 417 39.80 -24.41 42.73
N ALA A 418 39.73 -25.61 42.18
CA ALA A 418 39.39 -25.80 40.76
C ALA A 418 37.92 -25.42 40.54
N ALA A 419 37.64 -24.57 39.55
CA ALA A 419 36.28 -24.15 39.25
C ALA A 419 35.46 -25.37 38.82
N CYS A 420 34.42 -25.71 39.57
CA CYS A 420 33.53 -26.85 39.31
C CYS A 420 33.02 -26.89 37.86
N LEU A 421 33.02 -25.75 37.16
CA LEU A 421 32.71 -25.55 35.75
C LEU A 421 33.57 -26.33 34.77
N GLU A 422 34.83 -26.66 35.09
CA GLU A 422 35.67 -27.50 34.23
C GLU A 422 35.13 -28.93 34.10
N CYS A 423 34.33 -29.39 35.08
CA CYS A 423 33.70 -30.71 35.08
C CYS A 423 32.16 -30.68 35.02
N HIS A 424 31.49 -29.58 35.42
CA HIS A 424 30.03 -29.54 35.66
C HIS A 424 29.24 -28.39 34.98
N GLY A 425 29.84 -27.55 34.15
CA GLY A 425 29.09 -26.71 33.19
C GLY A 425 28.19 -25.57 33.72
N GLY A 426 28.05 -25.28 35.02
CA GLY A 426 27.36 -24.06 35.49
C GLY A 426 27.03 -23.95 37.00
N PRO A 427 27.04 -22.75 37.64
CA PRO A 427 26.69 -22.56 39.05
C PRO A 427 25.17 -22.61 39.34
N HIS A 428 24.32 -22.46 38.32
CA HIS A 428 22.86 -22.65 38.40
C HIS A 428 22.41 -24.00 37.84
N ASN A 429 23.35 -24.92 37.58
CA ASN A 429 23.06 -26.20 36.95
C ASN A 429 23.94 -27.32 37.54
N ILE A 430 24.04 -27.33 38.86
CA ILE A 430 24.83 -28.31 39.59
C ILE A 430 23.97 -29.56 39.71
N SER A 431 24.16 -30.49 38.77
CA SER A 431 23.47 -31.79 38.64
C SER A 431 21.94 -31.73 38.51
N SER A 432 21.45 -31.76 37.27
CA SER A 432 20.12 -32.29 36.91
C SER A 432 18.92 -31.90 37.81
N GLY A 433 18.70 -30.61 38.08
CA GLY A 433 17.45 -30.15 38.73
C GLY A 433 17.40 -28.65 39.07
N ALA A 434 16.23 -28.06 38.84
CA ALA A 434 15.76 -26.77 39.34
C ALA A 434 16.16 -26.44 40.80
N SER A 435 16.33 -25.15 41.12
CA SER A 435 16.49 -24.69 42.51
C SER A 435 15.25 -25.07 43.34
N GLU A 436 15.44 -25.77 44.46
CA GLU A 436 14.34 -26.15 45.38
C GLU A 436 13.73 -24.94 46.14
N GLY A 437 14.26 -23.73 45.93
CA GLY A 437 13.78 -22.48 46.51
C GLY A 437 14.09 -22.33 48.00
N GLY A 438 13.90 -21.11 48.53
CA GLY A 438 13.90 -20.86 49.97
C GLY A 438 15.24 -20.52 50.65
N GLN A 439 16.25 -20.14 49.87
CA GLN A 439 17.54 -19.60 50.32
C GLN A 439 17.64 -18.12 49.94
N ASP A 440 18.04 -17.25 50.87
CA ASP A 440 18.26 -15.84 50.55
C ASP A 440 19.39 -15.67 49.52
N CYS A 441 19.24 -14.71 48.61
CA CYS A 441 20.18 -14.50 47.51
C CYS A 441 21.61 -14.23 48.01
N SER A 442 21.73 -13.67 49.22
CA SER A 442 22.99 -13.36 49.90
C SER A 442 23.84 -14.59 50.26
N ILE A 443 23.27 -15.80 50.25
CA ILE A 443 23.96 -17.04 50.62
C ILE A 443 24.95 -17.47 49.53
N CYS A 444 24.56 -17.34 48.26
CA CYS A 444 25.42 -17.61 47.11
C CYS A 444 26.03 -16.33 46.52
N HIS A 445 25.38 -15.19 46.72
CA HIS A 445 25.76 -13.89 46.15
C HIS A 445 25.98 -12.83 47.24
N SER A 446 26.83 -13.14 48.22
CA SER A 446 27.10 -12.27 49.37
C SER A 446 27.66 -10.88 49.01
N SER A 447 28.21 -10.71 47.81
CA SER A 447 28.70 -9.43 47.27
C SER A 447 27.69 -8.65 46.42
N LEU A 448 26.56 -9.23 45.98
CA LEU A 448 25.60 -8.55 45.10
C LEU A 448 24.65 -7.62 45.86
N VAL A 449 24.30 -7.93 47.11
CA VAL A 449 23.30 -7.16 47.89
C VAL A 449 23.77 -5.73 48.21
N LEU A 450 25.07 -5.45 48.12
CA LEU A 450 25.65 -4.12 48.33
C LEU A 450 25.87 -3.33 47.02
N ALA A 451 25.80 -3.98 45.86
CA ALA A 451 26.06 -3.36 44.55
C ALA A 451 24.78 -2.83 43.87
N THR A 452 23.59 -3.09 44.42
CA THR A 452 22.28 -2.69 43.88
C THR A 452 21.97 -1.18 43.99
N SER A 453 22.96 -0.34 44.27
CA SER A 453 22.80 1.12 44.43
C SER A 453 23.71 1.98 43.54
N SER A 454 24.57 1.38 42.71
CA SER A 454 25.48 2.14 41.84
C SER A 454 25.26 1.82 40.36
N SER A 455 25.02 2.87 39.58
CA SER A 455 24.66 2.92 38.16
C SER A 455 25.77 2.50 37.18
N ASP A 456 26.51 1.43 37.46
CA ASP A 456 27.49 0.91 36.51
C ASP A 456 26.86 -0.11 35.54
N SER A 457 27.27 -0.02 34.28
CA SER A 457 26.74 -0.72 33.09
C SER A 457 26.83 -2.27 33.07
N GLY A 458 27.03 -2.92 34.22
CA GLY A 458 27.04 -4.37 34.37
C GLY A 458 25.71 -4.92 34.88
N TYR A 459 25.40 -6.19 34.57
CA TYR A 459 24.21 -6.89 35.04
C TYR A 459 23.97 -6.72 36.55
N HIS A 460 23.02 -5.85 36.91
CA HIS A 460 22.47 -5.78 38.25
C HIS A 460 21.00 -6.20 38.18
N HIS A 461 20.68 -7.34 38.80
CA HIS A 461 19.31 -7.58 39.24
C HIS A 461 19.01 -6.52 40.30
N LEU A 462 18.11 -5.58 40.01
CA LEU A 462 17.72 -4.55 40.98
C LEU A 462 16.80 -5.20 42.03
N LEU A 463 17.41 -5.92 42.97
CA LEU A 463 16.72 -6.51 44.11
C LEU A 463 16.47 -5.39 45.13
N SER A 464 15.20 -5.16 45.48
CA SER A 464 14.84 -4.22 46.55
C SER A 464 15.36 -4.66 47.92
N ASP A 465 15.57 -5.97 48.11
CA ASP A 465 16.12 -6.61 49.30
C ASP A 465 16.67 -8.02 48.97
N SER A 466 17.34 -8.69 49.91
CA SER A 466 17.95 -10.02 49.70
C SER A 466 17.00 -11.21 49.91
N SER A 467 15.74 -10.95 50.24
CA SER A 467 14.73 -11.96 50.56
C SER A 467 14.42 -12.81 49.35
N ALA A 468 14.24 -14.11 49.59
CA ALA A 468 13.69 -15.00 48.59
C ALA A 468 12.18 -14.75 48.30
N THR A 469 11.50 -13.91 49.10
CA THR A 469 10.08 -13.53 48.93
C THR A 469 9.90 -12.01 48.87
N TYR A 470 9.40 -11.48 47.75
CA TYR A 470 9.05 -10.05 47.57
C TYR A 470 7.70 -9.68 48.21
N SER A 471 7.59 -8.45 48.70
CA SER A 471 6.36 -7.91 49.32
C SER A 471 5.18 -7.79 48.32
N THR A 472 3.99 -8.26 48.73
CA THR A 472 2.72 -8.16 47.98
C THR A 472 1.89 -6.91 48.32
N THR A 473 2.39 -5.98 49.14
CA THR A 473 1.72 -4.70 49.47
C THR A 473 2.26 -3.54 48.61
N GLN A 474 1.39 -2.58 48.23
CA GLN A 474 1.82 -1.39 47.46
C GLN A 474 2.79 -0.59 48.32
N ASN A 475 4.08 -0.66 48.02
CA ASN A 475 5.09 0.23 48.57
C ASN A 475 5.90 0.75 47.38
N GLY A 476 6.45 1.97 47.48
CA GLY A 476 7.20 2.69 46.43
C GLY A 476 8.55 2.07 46.08
N SER A 477 8.62 0.74 46.01
CA SER A 477 9.80 -0.07 45.67
C SER A 477 9.45 -1.20 44.70
N ARG A 478 8.24 -1.19 44.12
CA ARG A 478 7.80 -2.18 43.12
C ARG A 478 8.34 -1.81 41.76
N ASN A 479 9.22 -2.64 41.23
CA ASN A 479 9.70 -2.58 39.85
C ASN A 479 9.21 -3.79 39.06
N CYS A 480 9.33 -3.75 37.73
CA CYS A 480 8.92 -4.85 36.85
C CYS A 480 9.56 -6.18 37.29
N LEU A 481 10.85 -6.17 37.64
CA LEU A 481 11.61 -7.35 38.03
C LEU A 481 11.05 -8.09 39.27
N SER A 482 10.52 -7.37 40.26
CA SER A 482 9.92 -7.94 41.47
C SER A 482 8.72 -8.87 41.22
N CYS A 483 8.13 -8.80 40.03
CA CYS A 483 7.00 -9.64 39.63
C CYS A 483 7.22 -10.39 38.30
N HIS A 484 8.24 -10.02 37.51
CA HIS A 484 8.59 -10.70 36.25
C HIS A 484 9.39 -12.00 36.43
N VAL A 485 10.09 -12.15 37.56
CA VAL A 485 10.88 -13.34 37.90
C VAL A 485 10.60 -13.73 39.34
N ASP A 486 10.04 -14.92 39.57
CA ASP A 486 9.97 -15.49 40.91
C ASP A 486 11.35 -16.08 41.28
N HIS A 487 12.09 -15.32 42.09
CA HIS A 487 13.42 -15.69 42.58
C HIS A 487 13.39 -16.89 43.55
N ASN A 488 12.22 -17.28 44.02
CA ASN A 488 11.99 -18.47 44.84
C ASN A 488 11.70 -19.71 43.99
N LYS A 489 11.50 -19.58 42.67
CA LYS A 489 11.03 -20.64 41.77
C LYS A 489 11.77 -20.63 40.43
N PHE A 490 12.97 -21.19 40.39
CA PHE A 490 13.62 -21.56 39.12
C PHE A 490 13.20 -22.97 38.77
N ASN A 491 12.02 -23.14 38.16
CA ASN A 491 11.53 -24.44 37.74
C ASN A 491 12.36 -25.00 36.55
N ASN A 492 12.15 -26.28 36.21
CA ASN A 492 12.76 -26.91 35.03
C ASN A 492 12.19 -26.39 33.69
N GLN A 493 11.31 -25.38 33.74
CA GLN A 493 10.52 -24.84 32.64
C GLN A 493 10.63 -23.30 32.61
N LYS A 494 11.82 -22.81 32.28
CA LYS A 494 12.32 -21.43 32.40
C LYS A 494 11.35 -20.34 31.93
N ALA A 495 10.52 -20.61 30.92
CA ALA A 495 9.51 -19.66 30.44
C ALA A 495 8.30 -19.46 31.38
N TYR A 496 8.05 -20.39 32.31
CA TYR A 496 6.89 -20.41 33.20
C TYR A 496 7.23 -19.83 34.59
N ASN A 497 7.90 -18.69 34.62
CA ASN A 497 8.36 -18.03 35.85
C ASN A 497 7.69 -16.67 36.13
N LEU A 498 6.59 -16.35 35.41
CA LEU A 498 5.86 -15.10 35.56
C LEU A 498 4.66 -15.25 36.51
N LYS A 499 4.42 -14.24 37.36
CA LYS A 499 3.18 -14.12 38.18
C LYS A 499 1.98 -13.75 37.31
N ALA A 500 0.76 -14.19 37.66
CA ALA A 500 -0.41 -13.77 36.87
C ALA A 500 -0.78 -12.30 37.11
N ASN A 501 -0.59 -11.77 38.33
CA ASN A 501 -0.79 -10.37 38.67
C ASN A 501 0.03 -9.97 39.91
N TYR A 502 0.05 -8.67 40.26
CA TYR A 502 0.86 -8.18 41.38
C TYR A 502 0.45 -8.71 42.76
N THR A 503 -0.76 -9.26 42.92
CA THR A 503 -1.26 -9.75 44.22
C THR A 503 -0.89 -11.20 44.50
N GLU A 504 -0.49 -11.95 43.47
CA GLU A 504 -0.13 -13.35 43.61
C GLU A 504 1.24 -13.55 44.30
N SER A 505 1.27 -14.52 45.22
CA SER A 505 2.47 -15.07 45.83
C SER A 505 2.48 -16.59 45.67
N PHE A 506 3.58 -17.14 45.16
CA PHE A 506 3.76 -18.59 45.08
C PHE A 506 4.27 -19.14 46.43
N ALA A 507 3.71 -20.27 46.88
CA ALA A 507 4.10 -20.90 48.14
C ALA A 507 5.47 -21.60 48.03
N ARG A 508 6.21 -21.67 49.15
CA ARG A 508 7.46 -22.42 49.25
C ARG A 508 7.17 -23.90 48.89
N GLN A 509 7.81 -24.42 47.84
CA GLN A 509 7.59 -25.77 47.23
C GLN A 509 6.41 -25.92 46.24
N ASP A 510 5.83 -24.84 45.73
CA ASP A 510 4.84 -24.94 44.66
C ASP A 510 5.48 -25.40 43.33
N THR A 511 5.08 -26.58 42.87
CA THR A 511 5.55 -27.21 41.62
C THR A 511 4.67 -26.89 40.41
N THR A 512 3.58 -26.15 40.59
CA THR A 512 2.67 -25.75 39.50
C THR A 512 3.41 -24.80 38.56
N PRO A 513 3.42 -24.99 37.22
CA PRO A 513 4.03 -24.02 36.31
C PRO A 513 3.43 -22.61 36.48
N GLY A 514 4.27 -21.56 36.45
CA GLY A 514 3.81 -20.16 36.47
C GLY A 514 3.15 -19.75 35.15
N LYS A 515 2.99 -18.45 34.91
CA LYS A 515 2.54 -17.95 33.60
C LYS A 515 3.72 -17.79 32.66
N ASN A 516 3.43 -17.85 31.37
CA ASN A 516 4.38 -17.61 30.30
C ASN A 516 3.90 -16.49 29.35
N THR A 517 2.99 -15.62 29.79
CA THR A 517 2.48 -14.45 29.05
C THR A 517 2.24 -13.28 29.99
N ASP A 518 2.53 -12.06 29.53
CA ASP A 518 2.46 -10.82 30.32
C ASP A 518 1.08 -10.11 30.29
N PHE A 519 0.21 -10.55 29.38
CA PHE A 519 -1.21 -10.20 29.31
C PHE A 519 -2.06 -11.46 29.41
N ASN A 520 -3.13 -11.39 30.20
CA ASN A 520 -4.08 -12.49 30.38
C ASN A 520 -5.52 -11.95 30.47
N PRO A 521 -6.31 -12.01 29.38
CA PRO A 521 -7.68 -11.51 29.39
C PRO A 521 -8.63 -12.36 30.26
N ALA A 522 -8.23 -13.59 30.63
CA ALA A 522 -9.01 -14.45 31.52
C ALA A 522 -8.90 -14.07 33.01
N ASP A 523 -8.08 -13.07 33.36
CA ASP A 523 -8.07 -12.44 34.69
C ASP A 523 -8.88 -11.12 34.64
N PRO A 524 -10.20 -11.15 34.90
CA PRO A 524 -11.06 -9.98 34.72
C PRO A 524 -10.79 -8.84 35.72
N GLY A 525 -10.02 -9.09 36.80
CA GLY A 525 -9.68 -8.07 37.79
C GLY A 525 -8.40 -7.29 37.43
N TYR A 526 -7.44 -7.98 36.79
CA TYR A 526 -6.09 -7.44 36.60
C TYR A 526 -5.56 -7.51 35.17
N GLY A 527 -6.11 -8.35 34.29
CA GLY A 527 -5.72 -8.43 32.88
C GLY A 527 -4.30 -8.98 32.63
N GLY A 528 -3.71 -9.68 33.61
CA GLY A 528 -2.30 -10.08 33.58
C GLY A 528 -1.39 -9.11 34.36
N LEU A 529 -0.08 -9.38 34.36
CA LEU A 529 0.85 -8.64 35.21
C LEU A 529 0.94 -7.16 34.83
N CYS A 530 0.97 -6.82 33.54
CA CYS A 530 1.14 -5.44 33.09
C CYS A 530 -0.07 -4.58 33.46
N LEU A 531 -1.28 -5.02 33.12
CA LEU A 531 -2.50 -4.27 33.38
C LEU A 531 -2.88 -4.24 34.86
N SER A 532 -2.32 -5.13 35.68
CA SER A 532 -2.50 -5.07 37.14
C SER A 532 -2.06 -3.73 37.73
N CYS A 533 -1.15 -3.01 37.07
CA CYS A 533 -0.77 -1.63 37.39
C CYS A 533 -1.23 -0.61 36.33
N HIS A 534 -1.18 -0.96 35.05
CA HIS A 534 -1.46 -0.02 33.96
C HIS A 534 -2.95 0.15 33.61
N LYS A 535 -3.87 -0.60 34.26
CA LYS A 535 -5.31 -0.36 34.10
C LYS A 535 -5.77 1.01 34.60
N ASP A 536 -5.02 1.56 35.55
CA ASP A 536 -5.23 2.89 36.12
C ASP A 536 -4.04 3.79 35.78
N ARG A 537 -4.28 5.11 35.68
CA ARG A 537 -3.24 6.11 35.44
C ARG A 537 -2.19 6.09 36.56
N GLN A 538 -0.93 5.81 36.22
CA GLN A 538 0.20 5.79 37.17
C GLN A 538 1.06 7.04 37.05
N ALA A 539 1.45 7.64 38.18
CA ALA A 539 2.45 8.70 38.19
C ALA A 539 3.82 8.09 37.85
N LYS A 540 4.60 8.77 37.00
CA LYS A 540 5.97 8.32 36.69
C LYS A 540 6.91 8.76 37.81
N GLU A 541 7.74 7.84 38.32
CA GLU A 541 8.80 8.17 39.28
C GLU A 541 9.90 9.04 38.64
N ASN A 542 10.13 8.88 37.33
CA ASN A 542 11.05 9.69 36.54
C ASN A 542 10.32 10.37 35.36
N PRO A 543 9.63 11.50 35.59
CA PRO A 543 8.96 12.23 34.52
C PRO A 543 9.98 12.88 33.57
N GLN A 544 9.67 12.88 32.28
CA GLN A 544 10.50 13.50 31.23
C GLN A 544 10.20 15.01 31.13
N ALA A 545 11.09 15.75 30.47
CA ALA A 545 10.95 17.20 30.22
C ALA A 545 9.87 17.57 29.18
N ASP A 546 9.06 16.61 28.74
CA ASP A 546 7.93 16.75 27.79
C ASP A 546 6.57 16.87 28.50
N ASN A 547 6.58 17.15 29.81
CA ASN A 547 5.41 17.25 30.69
C ASN A 547 4.59 15.94 30.84
N THR A 548 5.08 14.80 30.38
CA THR A 548 4.39 13.51 30.57
C THR A 548 4.62 12.96 31.99
N ILE A 549 3.85 13.46 32.95
CA ILE A 549 3.98 13.11 34.38
C ILE A 549 3.32 11.77 34.77
N ALA A 550 2.56 11.17 33.85
CA ALA A 550 1.81 9.94 34.12
C ALA A 550 1.69 9.05 32.87
N THR A 551 1.46 7.75 33.09
CA THR A 551 1.08 6.81 32.02
C THR A 551 -0.42 6.93 31.72
N PRO A 552 -0.87 6.80 30.45
CA PRO A 552 -2.29 6.70 30.18
C PRO A 552 -2.88 5.42 30.82
N PRO A 553 -4.15 5.42 31.23
CA PRO A 553 -4.83 4.19 31.65
C PRO A 553 -5.06 3.28 30.45
N VAL A 554 -4.98 1.96 30.66
CA VAL A 554 -5.24 0.94 29.63
C VAL A 554 -6.40 0.06 30.06
N SER A 555 -7.56 0.21 29.42
CA SER A 555 -8.72 -0.63 29.69
C SER A 555 -8.43 -2.09 29.38
N ILE A 556 -8.72 -3.00 30.33
CA ILE A 556 -8.57 -4.45 30.11
C ILE A 556 -9.46 -4.89 28.94
N THR A 557 -10.72 -4.47 28.94
CA THR A 557 -11.66 -4.78 27.85
C THR A 557 -11.22 -4.14 26.53
N GLY A 558 -10.76 -2.88 26.57
CA GLY A 558 -10.27 -2.17 25.39
C GLY A 558 -9.07 -2.86 24.75
N TYR A 559 -8.07 -3.23 25.55
CA TYR A 559 -6.89 -3.94 25.06
C TYR A 559 -7.21 -5.37 24.63
N THR A 560 -8.14 -6.06 25.31
CA THR A 560 -8.56 -7.41 24.91
C THR A 560 -9.09 -7.43 23.48
N GLY A 561 -9.88 -6.41 23.10
CA GLY A 561 -10.39 -6.25 21.74
C GLY A 561 -9.39 -5.65 20.74
N SER A 562 -8.22 -5.18 21.21
CA SER A 562 -7.27 -4.45 20.36
C SER A 562 -6.65 -5.36 19.29
N ALA A 563 -6.46 -4.83 18.07
CA ALA A 563 -5.71 -5.52 17.01
C ALA A 563 -4.25 -5.80 17.42
N HIS A 564 -3.72 -5.06 18.40
CA HIS A 564 -2.38 -5.27 18.95
C HIS A 564 -2.33 -6.36 20.03
N ASN A 565 -3.45 -7.01 20.37
CA ASN A 565 -3.49 -8.11 21.33
C ASN A 565 -3.08 -9.46 20.69
N TYR A 566 -1.81 -9.55 20.31
CA TYR A 566 -1.16 -10.79 19.87
C TYR A 566 0.16 -11.00 20.61
N THR A 567 0.69 -12.22 20.55
CA THR A 567 1.91 -12.61 21.25
C THR A 567 3.05 -12.91 20.30
N ALA A 568 4.26 -12.43 20.62
CA ALA A 568 5.50 -12.87 19.99
C ALA A 568 6.23 -13.84 20.93
N ALA A 569 6.61 -15.02 20.43
CA ALA A 569 7.22 -16.07 21.26
C ALA A 569 8.74 -15.90 21.38
N SER A 570 9.27 -16.23 22.56
CA SER A 570 10.70 -16.38 22.84
C SER A 570 10.95 -17.74 23.48
N GLU A 571 11.90 -18.51 22.94
CA GLU A 571 12.26 -19.83 23.43
C GLU A 571 13.44 -19.73 24.40
N PHE A 572 13.39 -20.51 25.48
CA PHE A 572 14.48 -20.68 26.42
C PHE A 572 15.28 -21.94 26.13
N SER A 573 16.47 -22.04 26.70
CA SER A 573 17.39 -23.19 26.53
C SER A 573 16.84 -24.57 26.96
N ASP A 574 15.66 -24.63 27.57
CA ASP A 574 14.95 -25.87 27.93
C ASP A 574 13.74 -26.16 27.02
N ALA A 575 13.67 -25.51 25.85
CA ALA A 575 12.59 -25.57 24.87
C ALA A 575 11.23 -25.03 25.35
N THR A 576 11.17 -24.39 26.53
CA THR A 576 9.94 -23.72 26.98
C THR A 576 9.81 -22.33 26.37
N GLN A 577 8.58 -21.89 26.08
CA GLN A 577 8.31 -20.64 25.35
C GLN A 577 7.58 -19.60 26.21
N PHE A 578 8.08 -18.36 26.18
CA PHE A 578 7.45 -17.17 26.73
C PHE A 578 6.77 -16.38 25.61
N ASN A 579 5.49 -16.09 25.77
CA ASN A 579 4.63 -15.40 24.82
C ASN A 579 4.49 -13.93 25.23
N ALA A 580 5.32 -13.05 24.67
CA ALA A 580 5.30 -11.62 24.98
C ALA A 580 4.12 -10.92 24.28
N ASN A 581 3.26 -10.24 25.04
CA ASN A 581 2.15 -9.45 24.51
C ASN A 581 2.39 -7.95 24.75
N CYS A 582 2.46 -7.49 26.00
CA CYS A 582 2.79 -6.09 26.29
C CYS A 582 4.28 -5.80 26.06
N SER A 583 5.16 -6.72 26.49
CA SER A 583 6.62 -6.57 26.41
C SER A 583 7.16 -6.61 24.98
N LYS A 584 6.34 -7.02 24.00
CA LYS A 584 6.69 -6.93 22.57
C LYS A 584 6.79 -5.46 22.12
N CYS A 585 6.00 -4.58 22.73
CA CYS A 585 6.09 -3.14 22.50
C CYS A 585 6.84 -2.44 23.64
N HIS A 586 6.82 -2.99 24.85
CA HIS A 586 7.51 -2.43 26.00
C HIS A 586 8.78 -3.23 26.34
N ASN A 587 9.82 -3.11 25.49
CA ASN A 587 11.07 -3.89 25.57
C ASN A 587 12.31 -3.03 25.93
N ASP A 588 13.29 -3.64 26.60
CA ASP A 588 14.56 -3.04 27.01
C ASP A 588 15.72 -3.32 26.03
N ASN A 589 16.85 -2.65 26.25
CA ASN A 589 18.08 -2.79 25.45
C ASN A 589 19.13 -3.72 26.09
N MET A 590 18.82 -4.40 27.20
CA MET A 590 19.78 -5.22 27.93
C MET A 590 20.15 -6.49 27.15
N THR A 591 21.23 -7.18 27.55
CA THR A 591 21.54 -8.49 26.96
C THR A 591 20.57 -9.56 27.50
N LYS A 592 20.12 -10.49 26.65
CA LYS A 592 19.19 -11.58 27.03
C LYS A 592 19.85 -12.94 26.76
N THR A 593 20.55 -13.49 27.75
CA THR A 593 21.36 -14.72 27.63
C THR A 593 20.58 -16.02 27.90
N GLY A 594 19.43 -15.95 28.57
CA GLY A 594 18.60 -17.12 28.89
C GLY A 594 17.66 -17.57 27.77
N GLN A 595 17.32 -16.65 26.88
CA GLN A 595 16.48 -16.86 25.70
C GLN A 595 17.38 -17.23 24.50
N THR A 596 17.04 -18.32 23.82
CA THR A 596 17.80 -18.91 22.72
C THR A 596 17.25 -18.56 21.34
N SER A 597 15.97 -18.19 21.25
CA SER A 597 15.35 -17.73 20.00
C SER A 597 15.91 -16.38 19.53
N THR A 598 15.61 -16.05 18.27
CA THR A 598 15.88 -14.73 17.68
C THR A 598 15.14 -13.62 18.43
N ASN A 599 13.86 -13.83 18.73
CA ASN A 599 13.03 -12.90 19.49
C ASN A 599 13.40 -12.96 20.96
N ARG A 600 13.73 -11.80 21.54
CA ARG A 600 14.13 -11.68 22.95
C ARG A 600 13.53 -10.46 23.63
N PHE A 601 12.94 -10.67 24.80
CA PHE A 601 12.17 -9.66 25.53
C PHE A 601 12.71 -9.46 26.95
N GLY A 602 12.71 -8.20 27.40
CA GLY A 602 13.02 -7.78 28.76
C GLY A 602 12.35 -6.45 29.09
N THR A 603 11.92 -6.27 30.34
CA THR A 603 11.16 -5.09 30.82
C THR A 603 11.95 -4.26 31.85
N HIS A 604 13.29 -4.27 31.79
CA HIS A 604 14.14 -3.56 32.74
C HIS A 604 14.32 -2.07 32.40
N ASN A 605 15.06 -1.35 33.25
CA ASN A 605 15.37 0.06 33.11
C ASN A 605 16.15 0.31 31.81
N SER A 606 15.45 0.69 30.75
CA SER A 606 16.06 1.14 29.49
C SER A 606 16.53 2.58 29.63
N ASP A 607 17.60 2.95 28.92
CA ASP A 607 18.07 4.34 28.84
C ASP A 607 17.12 5.25 28.01
N TYR A 608 16.01 4.71 27.50
CA TYR A 608 15.13 5.37 26.52
C TYR A 608 13.79 5.85 27.11
N ARG A 609 13.23 6.89 26.45
CA ARG A 609 12.11 7.71 26.96
C ARG A 609 10.81 6.95 27.28
N SER A 610 10.66 5.72 26.82
CA SER A 610 9.41 4.98 26.94
C SER A 610 9.55 3.48 26.65
N ILE A 611 10.47 2.75 27.29
CA ILE A 611 10.58 1.26 27.17
C ILE A 611 10.46 0.75 25.71
N LEU A 612 11.03 1.51 24.76
CA LEU A 612 11.03 1.19 23.35
C LEU A 612 12.50 1.18 22.96
N SER A 613 13.20 0.10 23.28
CA SER A 613 14.48 -0.14 22.63
C SER A 613 14.20 -0.41 21.15
N PRO A 614 14.87 0.28 20.22
CA PRO A 614 14.79 -0.08 18.82
C PRO A 614 15.50 -1.41 18.65
N PHE A 615 14.96 -2.23 17.76
CA PHE A 615 15.54 -3.49 17.34
C PHE A 615 16.95 -3.28 16.79
N GLY A 616 17.97 -3.47 17.63
CA GLY A 616 19.37 -3.45 17.23
C GLY A 616 20.03 -2.09 16.97
N ASP A 617 19.36 -0.95 17.21
CA ASP A 617 20.00 0.37 16.97
C ASP A 617 20.86 0.81 18.15
N THR A 618 22.07 1.28 17.83
CA THR A 618 23.04 1.83 18.79
C THR A 618 22.94 3.35 18.95
N THR A 619 22.10 4.04 18.16
CA THR A 619 21.92 5.50 18.18
C THR A 619 20.50 5.89 17.77
N LEU A 620 19.86 6.78 18.52
CA LEU A 620 18.45 7.15 18.34
C LEU A 620 18.22 8.66 18.30
N THR A 621 17.50 9.14 17.28
CA THR A 621 17.07 10.54 17.11
C THR A 621 15.55 10.63 16.98
N ASP A 622 14.94 11.58 17.70
CA ASP A 622 13.48 11.79 17.72
C ASP A 622 12.89 12.16 16.33
N PRO A 623 11.61 11.79 16.04
CA PRO A 623 10.67 11.10 16.94
C PRO A 623 10.78 9.57 16.89
N LEU A 624 11.16 8.96 18.02
CA LEU A 624 11.41 7.52 18.14
C LEU A 624 10.17 6.64 18.03
N LYS A 625 8.98 7.19 18.32
CA LYS A 625 7.73 6.44 18.42
C LYS A 625 7.10 6.15 17.06
N GLN A 626 7.13 7.08 16.10
CA GLN A 626 6.65 6.82 14.74
C GLN A 626 7.57 5.88 13.99
N GLN A 627 8.88 6.01 14.16
CA GLN A 627 9.84 5.05 13.62
C GLN A 627 9.61 3.66 14.20
N PHE A 628 9.25 3.54 15.48
CA PHE A 628 8.88 2.26 16.07
C PHE A 628 7.65 1.63 15.41
N CYS A 629 6.57 2.39 15.19
CA CYS A 629 5.40 1.89 14.47
C CYS A 629 5.76 1.37 13.07
N LEU A 630 6.58 2.12 12.33
CA LEU A 630 7.03 1.73 10.99
C LEU A 630 7.84 0.43 11.00
N LYS A 631 8.63 0.13 12.04
CA LYS A 631 9.36 -1.15 12.13
C LYS A 631 8.45 -2.38 12.14
N CYS A 632 7.23 -2.25 12.64
CA CYS A 632 6.25 -3.33 12.61
C CYS A 632 5.35 -3.23 11.37
N HIS A 633 5.04 -2.03 10.90
CA HIS A 633 4.04 -1.79 9.85
C HIS A 633 4.66 -1.45 8.48
N ASP A 634 5.79 -2.03 8.08
CA ASP A 634 6.45 -1.75 6.77
C ASP A 634 6.68 -3.03 5.93
N THR A 635 6.48 -4.24 6.49
CA THR A 635 6.89 -5.50 5.81
C THR A 635 5.90 -6.68 5.87
N GLY A 636 4.61 -6.46 6.10
CA GLY A 636 3.57 -7.53 6.03
C GLY A 636 3.64 -8.58 7.15
N GLY A 637 4.53 -8.40 8.11
CA GLY A 637 4.65 -9.11 9.39
C GLY A 637 5.31 -8.17 10.40
N ASP A 638 5.12 -8.40 11.70
CA ASP A 638 5.82 -7.55 12.67
C ASP A 638 7.33 -7.83 12.61
N VAL A 639 8.11 -6.97 13.26
CA VAL A 639 9.57 -7.13 13.36
C VAL A 639 10.02 -8.46 14.00
N TYR A 640 9.10 -9.20 14.63
CA TYR A 640 9.34 -10.48 15.27
C TYR A 640 8.98 -11.68 14.38
N GLY A 641 8.53 -11.43 13.13
CA GLY A 641 8.04 -12.47 12.22
C GLY A 641 6.71 -13.08 12.65
N THR A 642 6.00 -12.41 13.56
CA THR A 642 4.65 -12.80 13.98
C THR A 642 3.67 -12.28 12.95
N THR A 643 2.77 -13.15 12.51
CA THR A 643 1.61 -12.74 11.72
C THR A 643 0.77 -11.80 12.59
N MET A 644 0.85 -10.50 12.30
CA MET A 644 -0.12 -9.53 12.82
C MET A 644 -1.49 -9.87 12.24
N SER A 645 -2.57 -9.29 12.79
CA SER A 645 -3.89 -9.49 12.21
C SER A 645 -3.92 -9.07 10.72
N ALA A 646 -4.87 -9.59 9.94
CA ALA A 646 -4.95 -9.38 8.49
C ALA A 646 -5.05 -7.91 8.08
N GLU A 647 -5.37 -7.02 9.03
CA GLU A 647 -5.51 -5.58 8.87
C GLU A 647 -4.19 -4.81 9.05
N SER A 648 -3.10 -5.50 9.39
CA SER A 648 -1.81 -4.86 9.53
C SER A 648 -1.24 -4.45 8.18
N LYS A 649 -1.32 -3.14 7.92
CA LYS A 649 -0.93 -2.52 6.67
C LYS A 649 0.56 -2.18 6.65
N ASP A 650 1.14 -2.22 5.47
CA ASP A 650 2.37 -1.50 5.17
C ASP A 650 2.07 0.00 5.04
N ILE A 651 2.48 0.73 6.06
CA ILE A 651 2.32 2.16 6.23
C ILE A 651 3.36 2.93 5.39
N ALA A 652 4.58 2.43 5.20
CA ALA A 652 5.61 3.25 4.54
C ALA A 652 5.27 3.53 3.07
N ASN A 653 4.69 2.54 2.38
CA ASN A 653 4.19 2.75 1.02
C ASN A 653 2.99 3.70 0.97
N GLN A 654 2.09 3.62 1.96
CA GLN A 654 0.90 4.48 2.01
C GLN A 654 1.26 5.95 2.28
N PHE A 655 2.40 6.22 2.92
CA PHE A 655 2.94 7.58 3.12
C PHE A 655 4.06 7.93 2.12
N SER A 656 4.29 7.13 1.08
CA SER A 656 5.34 7.40 0.07
C SER A 656 4.98 8.54 -0.90
N GLY A 657 3.69 8.88 -1.01
CA GLY A 657 3.18 9.95 -1.88
C GLY A 657 3.76 11.34 -1.58
N GLU A 658 3.82 12.20 -2.59
CA GLU A 658 4.32 13.57 -2.49
C GLU A 658 3.50 14.42 -1.50
N SER A 659 2.17 14.27 -1.51
CA SER A 659 1.27 14.92 -0.58
C SER A 659 0.87 13.97 0.54
N LYS A 660 1.14 14.35 1.80
CA LYS A 660 0.81 13.60 3.01
C LYS A 660 0.75 14.51 4.23
N HIS A 661 0.06 14.06 5.28
CA HIS A 661 0.25 14.64 6.62
C HIS A 661 1.67 14.32 7.10
N ASP A 662 2.34 15.27 7.75
CA ASP A 662 3.69 15.06 8.25
C ASP A 662 3.65 14.22 9.53
N ILE A 663 3.99 12.93 9.39
CA ILE A 663 4.01 11.96 10.49
C ILE A 663 5.38 11.82 11.16
N THR A 664 6.45 12.39 10.58
CA THR A 664 7.84 12.18 11.05
C THR A 664 8.63 13.46 11.30
N GLY A 665 8.21 14.59 10.76
CA GLY A 665 8.89 15.86 10.83
C GLY A 665 8.31 16.83 11.86
N VAL A 666 8.81 18.07 11.82
CA VAL A 666 8.46 19.18 12.71
C VAL A 666 7.96 20.40 11.92
N THR A 667 7.58 20.22 10.64
CA THR A 667 7.20 21.32 9.74
C THR A 667 6.02 20.90 8.86
N GLY A 668 4.95 21.68 8.83
CA GLY A 668 3.75 21.37 8.01
C GLY A 668 2.55 20.97 8.87
N ALA A 669 1.60 20.24 8.29
CA ALA A 669 0.43 19.72 9.01
C ALA A 669 0.86 18.47 9.79
N GLN A 670 1.16 18.64 11.08
CA GLN A 670 1.70 17.57 11.93
C GLN A 670 0.57 16.71 12.49
N LEU A 671 0.68 15.40 12.26
CA LEU A 671 -0.26 14.39 12.74
C LEU A 671 0.54 13.13 13.06
N THR A 672 0.34 12.50 14.22
CA THR A 672 1.08 11.26 14.56
C THR A 672 0.22 10.02 14.35
N CYS A 673 0.86 8.86 14.10
CA CYS A 673 0.13 7.60 13.92
C CYS A 673 -0.84 7.32 15.09
N VAL A 674 -0.43 7.66 16.32
CA VAL A 674 -1.21 7.40 17.54
C VAL A 674 -2.34 8.41 17.78
N ASN A 675 -2.41 9.52 17.04
CA ASN A 675 -3.60 10.38 17.03
C ASN A 675 -4.78 9.72 16.31
N CYS A 676 -4.49 8.82 15.36
CA CYS A 676 -5.51 8.11 14.57
C CYS A 676 -5.61 6.63 14.94
N HIS A 677 -4.53 6.01 15.39
CA HIS A 677 -4.44 4.59 15.70
C HIS A 677 -3.87 4.35 17.11
N GLY A 678 -4.73 4.40 18.13
CA GLY A 678 -4.38 4.11 19.51
C GLY A 678 -4.12 2.61 19.76
N PRO A 679 -2.87 2.16 20.00
CA PRO A 679 -2.53 0.73 20.06
C PRO A 679 -3.20 -0.02 21.22
N HIS A 680 -3.70 0.71 22.22
CA HIS A 680 -4.34 0.12 23.40
C HIS A 680 -5.84 -0.14 23.26
N ILE A 681 -6.49 0.43 22.23
CA ILE A 681 -7.96 0.47 22.14
C ILE A 681 -8.51 0.34 20.72
N VAL A 682 -7.67 0.50 19.68
CA VAL A 682 -8.05 0.19 18.29
C VAL A 682 -8.40 -1.28 18.22
N SER A 683 -9.70 -1.54 18.11
CA SER A 683 -10.32 -2.84 18.27
C SER A 683 -11.32 -3.04 17.15
N ARG A 684 -11.55 -4.31 16.80
CA ARG A 684 -12.67 -4.72 15.95
C ARG A 684 -14.00 -4.60 16.72
N ASN A 685 -14.36 -3.37 17.10
CA ASN A 685 -15.67 -3.09 17.68
C ASN A 685 -16.66 -2.90 16.52
N PRO A 686 -17.68 -3.76 16.40
CA PRO A 686 -18.63 -3.67 15.32
C PRO A 686 -19.39 -2.34 15.41
N PHE A 687 -19.47 -1.61 14.30
CA PHE A 687 -20.45 -0.55 14.13
C PHE A 687 -21.86 -1.11 14.43
N ALA A 688 -22.75 -0.26 14.94
CA ALA A 688 -24.13 -0.67 15.19
C ALA A 688 -24.74 -1.30 13.92
N ALA A 689 -25.22 -2.54 14.05
CA ALA A 689 -25.93 -3.35 13.04
C ALA A 689 -25.26 -3.44 11.64
N GLY A 690 -24.18 -4.21 11.55
CA GLY A 690 -23.80 -4.87 10.27
C GLY A 690 -22.90 -4.06 9.32
N LEU A 691 -22.14 -3.08 9.82
CA LEU A 691 -21.29 -2.20 8.99
C LEU A 691 -19.77 -2.37 9.20
N GLY A 692 -19.31 -3.48 9.81
CA GLY A 692 -17.88 -3.77 10.00
C GLY A 692 -17.27 -3.16 11.27
N ASP A 693 -15.94 -3.14 11.33
CA ASP A 693 -15.10 -2.83 12.51
C ASP A 693 -14.42 -1.44 12.39
N SER A 694 -14.20 -0.72 13.51
CA SER A 694 -13.51 0.59 13.51
C SER A 694 -12.02 0.49 13.87
N ASP A 695 -11.15 0.57 12.86
CA ASP A 695 -9.68 0.54 13.02
C ASP A 695 -9.04 1.88 13.44
N ILE A 696 -9.87 2.86 13.85
CA ILE A 696 -9.46 4.24 14.14
C ILE A 696 -9.90 4.69 15.53
N SER A 697 -9.02 5.40 16.22
CA SER A 697 -9.29 6.07 17.49
C SER A 697 -9.93 7.42 17.27
N ASN A 698 -10.70 7.89 18.25
CA ASN A 698 -11.18 9.26 18.28
C ASN A 698 -9.98 10.23 18.44
N PRO A 699 -9.72 11.15 17.49
CA PRO A 699 -8.60 12.08 17.59
C PRO A 699 -8.66 13.02 18.79
N ASP A 700 -9.85 13.34 19.29
CA ASP A 700 -10.08 14.15 20.50
C ASP A 700 -9.90 13.37 21.79
N ASN A 701 -10.03 12.04 21.72
CA ASN A 701 -9.80 11.15 22.85
C ASN A 701 -9.36 9.76 22.37
N THR A 702 -8.06 9.55 22.27
CA THR A 702 -7.46 8.30 21.79
C THR A 702 -7.61 7.12 22.77
N LEU A 703 -8.32 7.29 23.90
CA LEU A 703 -8.79 6.18 24.75
C LEU A 703 -10.09 5.56 24.21
N GLU A 704 -10.72 6.17 23.21
CA GLU A 704 -11.99 5.72 22.63
C GLU A 704 -11.80 5.38 21.15
N SER A 705 -12.46 4.30 20.70
CA SER A 705 -12.61 4.04 19.26
C SER A 705 -13.49 5.12 18.66
N PHE A 706 -13.21 5.54 17.43
CA PHE A 706 -14.09 6.46 16.72
C PHE A 706 -15.31 5.66 16.21
N ILE A 707 -16.48 5.89 16.81
CA ILE A 707 -17.72 5.20 16.45
C ILE A 707 -18.74 6.25 16.01
N THR A 708 -19.01 6.33 14.71
CA THR A 708 -20.19 7.04 14.18
C THR A 708 -21.30 6.03 13.92
N ALA A 709 -22.56 6.43 14.06
CA ALA A 709 -23.72 5.56 13.87
C ALA A 709 -23.89 5.04 12.42
N ALA A 710 -22.98 5.37 11.49
CA ALA A 710 -23.08 5.09 10.06
C ALA A 710 -21.74 4.79 9.34
N GLY A 711 -20.61 4.62 10.02
CA GLY A 711 -19.31 4.39 9.34
C GLY A 711 -18.86 5.56 8.46
N ASP A 712 -19.16 6.79 8.88
CA ASP A 712 -18.87 8.01 8.14
C ASP A 712 -17.43 8.50 8.39
N ILE A 713 -16.53 8.27 7.42
CA ILE A 713 -15.13 8.69 7.52
C ILE A 713 -14.96 10.20 7.38
N SER A 714 -15.90 10.92 6.73
CA SER A 714 -15.82 12.37 6.64
C SER A 714 -15.89 12.99 8.03
N ARG A 715 -16.77 12.47 8.90
CA ARG A 715 -16.86 12.93 10.30
C ARG A 715 -15.57 12.72 11.08
N PHE A 716 -14.83 11.66 10.81
CA PHE A 716 -13.49 11.44 11.39
C PHE A 716 -12.51 12.53 10.94
N CYS A 717 -12.43 12.79 9.63
CA CYS A 717 -11.54 13.84 9.11
C CYS A 717 -11.90 15.22 9.67
N ILE A 718 -13.20 15.53 9.79
CA ILE A 718 -13.68 16.81 10.33
C ILE A 718 -13.29 17.01 11.80
N THR A 719 -13.10 15.96 12.61
CA THR A 719 -12.59 16.12 13.98
C THR A 719 -11.23 16.83 14.02
N CYS A 720 -10.41 16.69 12.99
CA CYS A 720 -9.17 17.48 12.88
C CYS A 720 -9.37 18.77 12.07
N HIS A 721 -10.33 18.80 11.15
CA HIS A 721 -10.58 19.89 10.19
C HIS A 721 -11.79 20.75 10.53
N ASP A 722 -12.12 20.96 11.81
CA ASP A 722 -13.24 21.80 12.25
C ASP A 722 -12.82 23.21 12.71
N GLY A 723 -11.55 23.56 12.46
CA GLY A 723 -10.94 24.81 12.93
C GLY A 723 -10.42 24.76 14.37
N SER A 724 -10.62 23.66 15.10
CA SER A 724 -10.15 23.44 16.47
C SER A 724 -9.40 22.10 16.60
N PRO A 725 -8.22 21.95 15.98
CA PRO A 725 -7.53 20.66 15.94
C PRO A 725 -7.22 20.09 17.34
N PRO A 726 -7.21 18.75 17.50
CA PRO A 726 -6.97 18.09 18.78
C PRO A 726 -5.67 18.55 19.46
N GLN A 727 -5.75 18.83 20.76
CA GLN A 727 -4.62 19.26 21.58
C GLN A 727 -4.22 18.17 22.58
N ALA A 728 -2.92 18.06 22.86
CA ALA A 728 -2.37 17.05 23.76
C ALA A 728 -2.95 17.15 25.17
N ILE A 729 -3.46 16.04 25.69
CA ILE A 729 -4.08 15.92 27.01
C ILE A 729 -3.82 14.55 27.63
N ASN A 730 -3.71 14.47 28.96
CA ASN A 730 -3.66 13.22 29.74
C ASN A 730 -4.18 13.47 31.16
N ASP A 731 -5.50 13.51 31.31
CA ASP A 731 -6.18 13.78 32.59
C ASP A 731 -6.75 12.53 33.26
N GLY A 732 -6.65 11.37 32.62
CA GLY A 732 -7.16 10.08 33.11
C GLY A 732 -8.54 9.70 32.56
N THR A 733 -9.26 10.65 31.96
CA THR A 733 -10.51 10.43 31.22
C THR A 733 -10.35 10.64 29.72
N ALA A 734 -9.46 11.55 29.33
CA ALA A 734 -9.07 11.80 27.95
C ALA A 734 -7.56 11.66 27.78
N PHE A 735 -7.16 11.12 26.61
CA PHE A 735 -5.77 11.07 26.19
C PHE A 735 -5.65 11.49 24.73
N VAL A 736 -4.88 12.54 24.48
CA VAL A 736 -4.39 12.90 23.14
C VAL A 736 -2.88 13.00 23.25
N PRO A 737 -2.12 12.16 22.54
CA PRO A 737 -0.69 12.03 22.78
C PRO A 737 0.12 13.24 22.29
N TYR A 738 -0.35 13.91 21.23
CA TYR A 738 0.34 15.02 20.56
C TYR A 738 -0.65 16.03 20.01
N ASN A 739 -0.24 17.30 19.96
CA ASN A 739 -1.00 18.35 19.28
C ASN A 739 -1.07 18.03 17.78
N VAL A 740 -2.26 18.07 17.22
CA VAL A 740 -2.45 18.18 15.78
C VAL A 740 -2.30 19.65 15.43
N THR A 741 -1.47 19.96 14.43
CA THR A 741 -1.23 21.35 14.01
C THR A 741 -1.28 21.47 12.50
N PHE A 742 -1.76 22.61 12.03
CA PHE A 742 -1.75 22.96 10.62
C PHE A 742 -0.79 24.13 10.38
N PRO A 743 -0.18 24.21 9.19
CA PRO A 743 0.66 25.34 8.85
C PRO A 743 -0.20 26.59 8.66
N ASP A 744 0.33 27.72 9.13
CA ASP A 744 -0.32 29.03 9.02
C ASP A 744 -0.16 29.56 7.58
N TRP A 745 -1.17 29.36 6.75
CA TRP A 745 -1.22 29.80 5.36
C TRP A 745 -2.39 30.76 5.16
N GLU A 746 -2.14 31.87 4.45
CA GLU A 746 -3.22 32.72 3.95
C GLU A 746 -3.85 32.03 2.74
N PHE A 747 -5.04 31.46 2.93
CA PHE A 747 -5.84 30.90 1.86
C PHE A 747 -6.54 32.03 1.12
N THR A 748 -6.24 32.16 -0.17
CA THR A 748 -6.66 33.32 -0.95
C THR A 748 -7.78 33.01 -1.94
N ASN A 749 -8.01 31.73 -2.24
CA ASN A 749 -9.08 31.29 -3.15
C ASN A 749 -10.34 30.79 -2.46
N ASN A 750 -10.21 30.16 -1.30
CA ASN A 750 -11.31 29.76 -0.44
C ASN A 750 -11.16 30.40 0.95
N THR A 751 -12.27 30.81 1.55
CA THR A 751 -12.23 31.47 2.87
C THR A 751 -12.27 30.51 4.05
N GLY A 752 -12.52 29.21 3.80
CA GLY A 752 -12.56 28.18 4.84
C GLY A 752 -11.18 27.69 5.29
N GLY A 753 -10.14 27.85 4.46
CA GLY A 753 -8.79 27.38 4.79
C GLY A 753 -8.75 25.91 5.21
N TRP A 754 -8.14 25.62 6.36
CA TRP A 754 -8.09 24.25 6.92
C TRP A 754 -9.39 23.78 7.58
N ASP A 755 -10.33 24.69 7.86
CA ASP A 755 -11.66 24.35 8.38
C ASP A 755 -12.55 23.87 7.22
N LYS A 756 -12.89 22.59 7.25
CA LYS A 756 -13.76 21.88 6.32
C LYS A 756 -15.08 21.44 6.96
N SER A 757 -15.40 21.93 8.17
CA SER A 757 -16.63 21.57 8.90
C SER A 757 -17.92 21.80 8.09
N SER A 758 -17.90 22.77 7.16
CA SER A 758 -19.00 23.02 6.22
C SER A 758 -19.38 21.81 5.35
N TYR A 759 -18.45 20.87 5.14
CA TYR A 759 -18.70 19.67 4.33
C TYR A 759 -19.81 18.79 4.92
N THR A 760 -19.70 18.49 6.22
CA THR A 760 -20.64 17.63 6.96
C THR A 760 -21.68 18.41 7.77
N GLY A 761 -21.71 19.74 7.61
CA GLY A 761 -22.41 20.67 8.49
C GLY A 761 -23.88 20.32 8.73
N GLU A 762 -24.34 20.43 9.98
CA GLU A 762 -25.66 19.93 10.40
C GLU A 762 -26.85 20.74 9.85
N ILE A 763 -26.63 22.00 9.48
CA ILE A 763 -27.68 22.91 9.00
C ILE A 763 -27.75 22.95 7.47
N SER A 764 -26.61 22.84 6.79
CA SER A 764 -26.51 22.90 5.33
C SER A 764 -25.21 22.24 4.87
N PRO A 765 -25.17 20.90 4.77
CA PRO A 765 -23.98 20.19 4.30
C PRO A 765 -23.70 20.48 2.82
N ALA A 766 -22.48 20.18 2.39
CA ALA A 766 -22.12 20.25 0.98
C ALA A 766 -23.01 19.32 0.13
N GLY A 767 -23.18 19.69 -1.14
CA GLY A 767 -23.91 18.89 -2.10
C GLY A 767 -23.33 17.48 -2.26
N HIS A 768 -22.00 17.36 -2.31
CA HIS A 768 -21.30 16.07 -2.42
C HIS A 768 -21.59 15.17 -1.21
N TYR A 769 -21.44 15.67 0.02
CA TYR A 769 -21.77 14.93 1.23
C TYR A 769 -23.25 14.50 1.27
N SER A 770 -24.16 15.39 0.84
CA SER A 770 -25.59 15.10 0.76
C SER A 770 -25.94 13.98 -0.23
N GLN A 771 -25.07 13.69 -1.20
CA GLN A 771 -25.20 12.58 -2.14
C GLN A 771 -24.48 11.31 -1.66
N GLY A 772 -23.94 11.29 -0.44
CA GLY A 772 -23.24 10.14 0.14
C GLY A 772 -21.75 10.03 -0.23
N TYR A 773 -21.17 11.06 -0.86
CA TYR A 773 -19.72 11.08 -1.10
C TYR A 773 -18.98 11.47 0.18
N GLN A 774 -18.18 10.54 0.70
CA GLN A 774 -17.30 10.81 1.83
C GLN A 774 -15.94 11.32 1.34
N CYS A 775 -15.12 11.85 2.27
CA CYS A 775 -13.85 12.49 1.94
C CYS A 775 -12.91 11.56 1.19
N ASP A 776 -12.99 10.25 1.45
CA ASP A 776 -12.14 9.23 0.85
C ASP A 776 -12.46 8.92 -0.62
N LYS A 777 -13.51 9.51 -1.18
CA LYS A 777 -13.76 9.52 -2.62
C LYS A 777 -12.88 10.52 -3.35
N CYS A 778 -12.51 11.61 -2.68
CA CYS A 778 -11.71 12.68 -3.27
C CYS A 778 -10.28 12.72 -2.71
N HIS A 779 -10.07 12.25 -1.47
CA HIS A 779 -8.79 12.28 -0.78
C HIS A 779 -8.30 10.88 -0.41
N ASP A 780 -7.00 10.67 -0.52
CA ASP A 780 -6.32 9.53 0.09
C ASP A 780 -6.22 9.72 1.61
N LYS A 781 -6.30 8.63 2.36
CA LYS A 781 -6.32 8.64 3.84
C LYS A 781 -4.92 8.84 4.44
N HIS A 782 -3.87 8.49 3.70
CA HIS A 782 -2.49 8.48 4.21
C HIS A 782 -1.54 9.30 3.33
N GLY A 783 -1.59 9.13 2.01
CA GLY A 783 -0.66 9.77 1.09
C GLY A 783 -1.09 9.66 -0.36
N SER A 784 -0.87 10.72 -1.14
CA SER A 784 -1.15 10.75 -2.58
C SER A 784 0.02 11.34 -3.35
N SER A 785 0.14 10.94 -4.62
CA SER A 785 1.04 11.62 -5.58
C SER A 785 0.48 12.97 -6.04
N ASN A 786 -0.80 13.26 -5.79
CA ASN A 786 -1.44 14.51 -6.18
C ASN A 786 -1.49 15.49 -4.99
N PRO A 787 -1.45 16.81 -5.23
CA PRO A 787 -1.56 17.83 -4.19
C PRO A 787 -2.80 17.69 -3.31
N MET A 788 -2.71 18.15 -2.06
CA MET A 788 -3.81 18.15 -1.09
C MET A 788 -4.45 16.78 -0.89
N LEU A 789 -3.63 15.72 -0.96
CA LEU A 789 -4.04 14.33 -0.78
C LEU A 789 -5.09 13.85 -1.79
N THR A 790 -5.27 14.51 -2.94
CA THR A 790 -6.35 14.11 -3.87
C THR A 790 -6.12 12.74 -4.52
N THR A 791 -7.16 11.93 -4.70
CA THR A 791 -7.05 10.57 -5.27
C THR A 791 -6.71 10.58 -6.77
N LEU A 792 -7.06 11.66 -7.46
CA LEU A 792 -6.77 11.89 -8.87
C LEU A 792 -6.16 13.28 -9.06
N PRO A 793 -5.37 13.50 -10.13
CA PRO A 793 -4.90 14.83 -10.46
C PRO A 793 -6.06 15.77 -10.83
N GLU A 794 -5.75 17.07 -10.85
CA GLU A 794 -6.62 18.08 -11.46
C GLU A 794 -7.01 17.67 -12.89
N ASP A 795 -8.19 18.10 -13.34
CA ASP A 795 -8.67 17.77 -14.68
C ASP A 795 -7.63 18.19 -15.75
N PRO A 796 -7.17 17.24 -16.59
CA PRO A 796 -6.03 17.50 -17.46
C PRO A 796 -6.36 18.48 -18.59
N ALA A 797 -5.35 19.25 -19.01
CA ALA A 797 -5.45 20.26 -20.04
C ALA A 797 -5.63 19.61 -21.42
N ALA A 798 -6.23 20.37 -22.34
CA ALA A 798 -6.48 20.02 -23.75
C ALA A 798 -7.78 19.25 -24.05
N VAL A 799 -8.91 19.72 -23.49
CA VAL A 799 -10.27 19.14 -23.68
C VAL A 799 -10.19 17.61 -23.59
N PRO A 800 -9.90 17.08 -22.40
CA PRO A 800 -9.57 15.68 -22.22
C PRO A 800 -10.78 14.80 -22.54
N ALA A 801 -10.56 13.49 -22.70
CA ALA A 801 -11.67 12.55 -22.76
C ALA A 801 -12.57 12.73 -21.53
N SER A 802 -13.88 12.70 -21.77
CA SER A 802 -14.89 12.68 -20.72
C SER A 802 -14.52 11.68 -19.61
N GLY A 803 -14.46 12.13 -18.36
CA GLY A 803 -14.13 11.27 -17.21
C GLY A 803 -12.69 11.33 -16.69
N SER A 804 -11.87 12.26 -17.20
CA SER A 804 -10.46 12.41 -16.77
C SER A 804 -10.32 13.38 -15.61
N GLY A 805 -9.49 13.07 -14.60
CA GLY A 805 -9.22 13.95 -13.47
C GLY A 805 -10.33 13.96 -12.40
N ILE A 806 -10.08 14.69 -11.31
CA ILE A 806 -10.85 14.58 -10.07
C ILE A 806 -12.30 15.07 -10.19
N CYS A 807 -12.61 16.06 -11.03
CA CYS A 807 -13.97 16.59 -11.14
C CYS A 807 -14.73 15.98 -12.33
N LEU A 808 -14.12 15.86 -13.52
CA LEU A 808 -14.80 15.32 -14.70
C LEU A 808 -15.07 13.82 -14.60
N GLN A 809 -14.38 13.07 -13.73
CA GLN A 809 -14.76 11.68 -13.41
C GLN A 809 -16.23 11.58 -12.90
N CYS A 810 -16.75 12.64 -12.29
CA CYS A 810 -18.13 12.70 -11.81
C CYS A 810 -19.01 13.67 -12.61
N HIS A 811 -18.42 14.70 -13.21
CA HIS A 811 -19.13 15.78 -13.91
C HIS A 811 -19.01 15.76 -15.44
N GLY A 812 -18.48 14.67 -16.01
CA GLY A 812 -18.38 14.47 -17.45
C GLY A 812 -19.61 13.85 -18.12
N ASP A 813 -19.43 13.45 -19.38
CA ASP A 813 -20.39 12.80 -20.30
C ASP A 813 -20.18 11.27 -20.44
N GLN A 814 -19.50 10.63 -19.48
CA GLN A 814 -19.20 9.21 -19.51
C GLN A 814 -20.38 8.35 -19.03
N THR A 815 -20.47 7.13 -19.57
CA THR A 815 -21.35 6.08 -19.05
C THR A 815 -20.92 5.70 -17.63
N GLY A 816 -21.85 5.78 -16.66
CA GLY A 816 -21.55 5.52 -15.24
C GLY A 816 -21.37 6.78 -14.39
N ARG A 817 -21.56 7.98 -14.96
CA ARG A 817 -21.67 9.21 -14.16
C ARG A 817 -22.74 9.07 -13.06
N PRO A 818 -22.45 9.52 -11.82
CA PRO A 818 -23.41 9.52 -10.73
C PRO A 818 -24.76 10.14 -11.10
N GLU A 819 -25.84 9.47 -10.71
CA GLU A 819 -27.20 9.98 -10.90
C GLU A 819 -27.35 11.34 -10.21
N GLY A 820 -27.82 12.35 -10.95
CA GLY A 820 -28.02 13.71 -10.43
C GLY A 820 -26.80 14.64 -10.46
N ALA A 821 -25.57 14.13 -10.70
CA ALA A 821 -24.41 15.01 -10.96
C ALA A 821 -24.64 15.81 -12.24
N ALA A 822 -24.16 17.05 -12.36
CA ALA A 822 -24.30 17.87 -13.57
C ALA A 822 -23.28 17.50 -14.67
N ASN A 823 -23.68 17.58 -15.95
CA ASN A 823 -22.77 17.42 -17.09
C ASN A 823 -22.16 18.78 -17.39
N VAL A 824 -20.91 19.01 -17.03
CA VAL A 824 -20.24 20.27 -17.36
C VAL A 824 -19.38 20.12 -18.60
N TYR A 825 -18.93 18.91 -18.91
CA TYR A 825 -18.09 18.62 -20.07
C TYR A 825 -18.78 19.00 -21.39
N THR A 826 -20.08 18.74 -21.51
CA THR A 826 -20.85 19.10 -22.71
C THR A 826 -20.92 20.60 -22.94
N ASP A 827 -20.79 21.43 -21.91
CA ASP A 827 -20.78 22.89 -22.07
C ASP A 827 -19.40 23.39 -22.55
N PHE A 828 -18.31 22.78 -22.07
CA PHE A 828 -16.95 23.10 -22.50
C PHE A 828 -16.65 22.64 -23.94
N THR A 829 -17.39 21.67 -24.45
CA THR A 829 -17.22 21.08 -25.80
C THR A 829 -18.22 21.63 -26.83
N LYS A 830 -18.86 22.78 -26.56
CA LYS A 830 -19.79 23.39 -27.52
C LYS A 830 -19.08 24.18 -28.62
N GLY A 831 -19.67 24.14 -29.82
CA GLY A 831 -19.13 24.80 -31.02
C GLY A 831 -18.08 23.96 -31.75
N SER A 832 -17.79 24.31 -33.01
CA SER A 832 -16.87 23.53 -33.87
C SER A 832 -15.42 23.54 -33.39
N ASP A 833 -15.02 24.60 -32.68
CA ASP A 833 -13.63 24.84 -32.23
C ASP A 833 -13.57 25.14 -30.73
N PHE A 834 -14.65 24.83 -30.00
CA PHE A 834 -14.77 25.00 -28.54
C PHE A 834 -14.47 26.44 -28.05
N THR A 835 -14.51 27.44 -28.93
CA THR A 835 -13.85 28.75 -28.74
C THR A 835 -14.48 29.62 -27.64
N TYR A 836 -15.77 29.45 -27.35
CA TYR A 836 -16.50 30.32 -26.42
C TYR A 836 -16.75 29.58 -25.10
N ARG A 837 -15.69 29.48 -24.29
CA ARG A 837 -15.68 28.83 -22.97
C ARG A 837 -14.72 29.53 -22.01
N HIS A 838 -14.89 29.32 -20.72
CA HIS A 838 -13.83 29.61 -19.75
C HIS A 838 -12.71 28.57 -19.89
N PRO A 839 -11.43 28.94 -19.66
CA PRO A 839 -10.28 28.06 -19.89
C PRO A 839 -10.06 27.03 -18.78
N ALA A 840 -11.14 26.54 -18.15
CA ALA A 840 -11.11 25.60 -17.02
C ALA A 840 -10.42 24.26 -17.34
N LEU A 841 -10.34 23.90 -18.63
CA LEU A 841 -9.72 22.67 -19.13
C LEU A 841 -8.49 22.95 -20.02
N ASP A 842 -7.94 24.16 -19.93
CA ASP A 842 -6.77 24.58 -20.69
C ASP A 842 -5.49 24.60 -19.83
N TYR A 843 -5.66 24.48 -18.52
CA TYR A 843 -4.60 24.44 -17.51
C TYR A 843 -4.74 23.18 -16.65
N THR A 844 -3.64 22.73 -16.04
CA THR A 844 -3.65 21.62 -15.08
C THR A 844 -2.66 21.88 -13.98
N GLY A 845 -3.11 21.73 -12.73
CA GLY A 845 -2.28 21.85 -11.54
C GLY A 845 -1.66 23.22 -11.39
N ARG A 846 -2.30 24.27 -11.93
CA ARG A 846 -1.86 25.66 -11.72
C ARG A 846 -2.46 26.28 -10.47
N HIS A 847 -3.65 25.84 -10.09
CA HIS A 847 -4.34 26.28 -8.90
C HIS A 847 -3.49 26.01 -7.66
N ASP A 848 -3.16 27.08 -6.94
CA ASP A 848 -2.57 27.02 -5.61
C ASP A 848 -3.49 27.75 -4.61
N ASN A 849 -3.75 27.09 -3.50
CA ASN A 849 -4.50 27.67 -2.39
C ASN A 849 -3.82 28.92 -1.78
N ARG A 850 -2.56 29.20 -2.14
CA ARG A 850 -1.73 30.33 -1.69
C ARG A 850 -1.46 31.39 -2.76
N GLU A 851 -2.24 31.42 -3.84
CA GLU A 851 -2.08 32.42 -4.90
C GLU A 851 -2.12 33.85 -4.35
N THR A 852 -1.15 34.67 -4.75
CA THR A 852 -1.13 36.08 -4.34
C THR A 852 -1.94 36.93 -5.30
N PHE A 853 -2.93 37.67 -4.77
CA PHE A 853 -3.72 38.63 -5.55
C PHE A 853 -3.25 40.06 -5.32
N PRO A 854 -3.24 40.94 -6.35
CA PRO A 854 -3.52 40.67 -7.77
C PRO A 854 -2.35 39.94 -8.47
N TRP A 855 -2.67 39.21 -9.55
CA TRP A 855 -1.76 38.23 -10.17
C TRP A 855 -0.59 38.82 -10.96
N ASP A 856 0.46 38.01 -11.15
CA ASP A 856 1.32 38.17 -12.33
C ASP A 856 0.50 37.81 -13.58
N THR A 857 0.41 38.77 -14.49
CA THR A 857 -0.30 38.66 -15.77
C THR A 857 0.14 37.48 -16.65
N ALA A 858 1.35 36.92 -16.43
CA ALA A 858 1.85 35.74 -17.13
C ALA A 858 1.22 34.42 -16.65
N ASP A 859 0.59 34.40 -15.48
CA ASP A 859 0.04 33.20 -14.84
C ASP A 859 -1.49 33.21 -14.68
N ARG A 860 -2.16 34.06 -15.47
CA ARG A 860 -3.63 34.13 -15.47
C ARG A 860 -4.24 32.81 -15.95
N HIS A 861 -4.87 32.08 -15.04
CA HIS A 861 -5.54 30.82 -15.30
C HIS A 861 -6.95 30.78 -14.70
N ALA A 862 -7.67 29.70 -15.00
CA ALA A 862 -8.89 29.30 -14.31
C ALA A 862 -8.98 27.77 -14.42
N GLU A 863 -9.17 27.09 -13.31
CA GLU A 863 -9.41 25.66 -13.12
C GLU A 863 -10.69 25.47 -12.30
N CYS A 864 -11.11 24.23 -12.05
CA CYS A 864 -12.38 23.95 -11.36
C CYS A 864 -12.42 24.62 -9.96
N TYR A 865 -11.32 24.55 -9.21
CA TYR A 865 -11.22 25.05 -7.85
C TYR A 865 -11.12 26.58 -7.71
N ASP A 866 -10.79 27.29 -8.79
CA ASP A 866 -10.78 28.77 -8.80
C ASP A 866 -12.19 29.35 -8.72
N CYS A 867 -13.19 28.56 -9.11
CA CYS A 867 -14.59 28.96 -9.19
C CYS A 867 -15.50 28.16 -8.24
N HIS A 868 -15.06 27.00 -7.77
CA HIS A 868 -15.84 26.09 -6.93
C HIS A 868 -15.04 25.57 -5.74
N ASP A 869 -15.59 25.69 -4.54
CA ASP A 869 -15.09 24.91 -3.39
C ASP A 869 -15.91 23.61 -3.27
N PRO A 870 -15.34 22.43 -3.58
CA PRO A 870 -16.06 21.17 -3.49
C PRO A 870 -16.52 20.85 -2.07
N HIS A 871 -15.91 21.47 -1.05
CA HIS A 871 -16.25 21.28 0.36
C HIS A 871 -17.48 22.08 0.80
N SER A 872 -17.92 23.05 0.01
CA SER A 872 -19.05 23.94 0.36
C SER A 872 -20.07 24.10 -0.77
N ALA A 873 -19.73 23.68 -1.99
CA ALA A 873 -20.63 23.69 -3.13
C ALA A 873 -21.88 22.85 -2.85
N SER A 874 -23.05 23.46 -3.05
CA SER A 874 -24.35 22.82 -2.81
C SER A 874 -25.33 23.08 -3.95
N ALA A 875 -26.36 22.23 -4.06
CA ALA A 875 -27.41 22.33 -5.08
C ALA A 875 -28.35 23.55 -4.92
N GLY A 876 -28.04 24.47 -4.01
CA GLY A 876 -28.77 25.71 -3.77
C GLY A 876 -28.87 26.58 -5.03
N ASN A 877 -29.91 26.34 -5.81
CA ASN A 877 -30.37 27.25 -6.85
C ASN A 877 -31.07 28.41 -6.14
N VAL A 878 -30.59 29.64 -6.31
CA VAL A 878 -31.43 30.81 -6.10
C VAL A 878 -32.58 30.69 -7.10
N LYS A 879 -33.72 30.20 -6.60
CA LYS A 879 -34.91 29.89 -7.37
C LYS A 879 -35.54 31.20 -7.79
N VAL A 880 -35.25 31.68 -9.00
CA VAL A 880 -36.02 32.77 -9.61
C VAL A 880 -37.36 32.19 -10.06
N THR A 881 -38.30 32.12 -9.13
CA THR A 881 -39.72 31.89 -9.45
C THR A 881 -40.53 33.04 -8.87
N GLY A 882 -40.67 34.13 -9.63
CA GLY A 882 -41.63 35.20 -9.35
C GLY A 882 -41.08 36.63 -9.55
N PRO A 883 -41.97 37.62 -9.77
CA PRO A 883 -41.58 39.02 -9.98
C PRO A 883 -40.95 39.59 -8.71
N ALA A 884 -39.74 40.14 -8.86
CA ALA A 884 -39.00 40.96 -7.87
C ALA A 884 -39.08 40.51 -6.39
N GLY A 885 -38.59 39.31 -6.08
CA GLY A 885 -38.34 38.82 -4.72
C GLY A 885 -36.86 38.85 -4.28
N ASN A 886 -36.31 40.05 -4.13
CA ASN A 886 -35.22 40.50 -3.22
C ASN A 886 -33.95 39.69 -2.82
N THR A 887 -33.59 38.53 -3.37
CA THR A 887 -32.26 37.91 -3.08
C THR A 887 -31.27 37.83 -4.23
N ALA A 888 -31.67 38.13 -5.48
CA ALA A 888 -30.67 38.40 -6.53
C ALA A 888 -29.88 39.68 -6.21
N PRO A 889 -28.59 39.81 -6.56
CA PRO A 889 -27.73 38.89 -7.32
C PRO A 889 -26.95 37.89 -6.43
N ALA A 890 -27.51 37.41 -5.31
CA ALA A 890 -26.76 36.56 -4.38
C ALA A 890 -26.11 35.35 -5.07
N ALA A 891 -24.92 35.00 -4.62
CA ALA A 891 -24.18 33.86 -5.14
C ALA A 891 -25.00 32.56 -5.03
N SER A 892 -24.89 31.70 -6.03
CA SER A 892 -25.44 30.34 -5.93
C SER A 892 -24.71 29.56 -4.84
N GLY A 893 -25.39 28.60 -4.20
CA GLY A 893 -24.75 27.64 -3.30
C GLY A 893 -23.60 26.84 -3.96
N LYS A 894 -23.55 26.80 -5.30
CA LYS A 894 -22.44 26.23 -6.07
C LYS A 894 -21.12 27.02 -5.94
N LEU A 895 -21.18 28.26 -5.48
CA LEU A 895 -20.05 29.17 -5.25
C LEU A 895 -19.76 29.35 -3.75
N GLY A 896 -20.27 28.46 -2.89
CA GLY A 896 -20.04 28.53 -1.45
C GLY A 896 -18.55 28.56 -1.10
N ASN A 897 -18.15 29.44 -0.17
CA ASN A 897 -16.76 29.66 0.27
C ASN A 897 -15.73 30.10 -0.78
N VAL A 898 -16.14 30.33 -2.03
CA VAL A 898 -15.28 30.88 -3.08
C VAL A 898 -15.05 32.37 -2.80
N THR A 899 -13.85 32.85 -3.12
CA THR A 899 -13.50 34.26 -3.01
C THR A 899 -13.91 35.07 -4.24
N GLY A 900 -14.32 36.32 -4.01
CA GLY A 900 -14.61 37.33 -5.02
C GLY A 900 -14.13 38.69 -4.58
N VAL A 901 -14.33 39.70 -5.43
CA VAL A 901 -13.93 41.08 -5.13
C VAL A 901 -15.12 42.01 -5.14
N THR A 902 -15.21 42.80 -4.07
CA THR A 902 -16.22 43.85 -3.91
C THR A 902 -15.57 45.20 -4.15
N VAL A 903 -16.26 46.08 -4.88
CA VAL A 903 -15.86 47.48 -5.02
C VAL A 903 -16.42 48.26 -3.84
N THR A 904 -15.54 48.74 -2.96
CA THR A 904 -15.93 49.52 -1.76
C THR A 904 -16.06 51.00 -2.06
N ASP A 905 -15.26 51.53 -2.98
CA ASP A 905 -15.22 52.93 -3.34
C ASP A 905 -15.37 53.13 -4.86
N TRP A 906 -16.59 53.42 -5.30
CA TRP A 906 -16.90 53.65 -6.71
C TRP A 906 -16.36 55.00 -7.19
N PRO A 907 -15.56 55.04 -8.29
CA PRO A 907 -15.04 56.27 -8.84
C PRO A 907 -16.12 57.05 -9.60
N ALA A 908 -15.75 58.23 -10.13
CA ALA A 908 -16.61 59.00 -11.01
C ALA A 908 -17.08 58.18 -12.22
N ALA A 909 -18.20 58.60 -12.83
CA ALA A 909 -18.77 57.94 -14.01
C ALA A 909 -17.71 57.69 -15.08
N TRP A 910 -17.72 56.49 -15.66
CA TRP A 910 -16.82 56.06 -16.74
C TRP A 910 -15.33 56.14 -16.40
N SER A 911 -14.98 55.87 -15.15
CA SER A 911 -13.59 55.80 -14.68
C SER A 911 -13.25 54.38 -14.16
N PRO A 912 -12.04 53.85 -14.46
CA PRO A 912 -11.57 52.59 -13.88
C PRO A 912 -11.52 52.64 -12.36
N VAL A 913 -11.80 51.51 -11.70
CA VAL A 913 -11.70 51.39 -10.25
C VAL A 913 -10.21 51.26 -9.87
N PRO A 914 -9.66 52.12 -9.00
CA PRO A 914 -8.29 51.98 -8.53
C PRO A 914 -8.12 50.67 -7.74
N ALA A 915 -6.90 50.11 -7.69
CA ALA A 915 -6.63 48.86 -6.96
C ALA A 915 -7.08 48.90 -5.48
N ALA A 916 -6.93 50.04 -4.81
CA ALA A 916 -7.37 50.24 -3.42
C ALA A 916 -8.89 50.29 -3.23
N GLY A 917 -9.66 50.42 -4.32
CA GLY A 917 -11.12 50.41 -4.29
C GLY A 917 -11.72 49.00 -4.29
N TYR A 918 -10.90 47.95 -4.35
CA TYR A 918 -11.31 46.56 -4.28
C TYR A 918 -11.01 45.95 -2.91
N THR A 919 -11.90 45.09 -2.44
CA THR A 919 -11.69 44.23 -1.26
C THR A 919 -11.96 42.78 -1.64
N LEU A 920 -11.00 41.90 -1.36
CA LEU A 920 -11.13 40.45 -1.53
C LEU A 920 -11.91 39.87 -0.32
N GLY A 921 -12.84 38.97 -0.57
CA GLY A 921 -13.62 38.28 0.47
C GLY A 921 -14.47 37.15 -0.10
N THR A 922 -15.26 36.48 0.74
CA THR A 922 -16.20 35.44 0.26
C THR A 922 -17.25 36.07 -0.66
N VAL A 923 -17.57 35.39 -1.77
CA VAL A 923 -18.62 35.83 -2.70
C VAL A 923 -19.97 35.82 -1.96
N VAL A 924 -20.59 37.00 -1.87
CA VAL A 924 -21.98 37.19 -1.42
C VAL A 924 -22.88 37.39 -2.63
N ASN A 925 -22.39 38.08 -3.65
CA ASN A 925 -23.08 38.37 -4.90
C ASN A 925 -22.32 37.77 -6.09
N GLU A 926 -23.02 37.17 -7.06
CA GLU A 926 -22.38 36.48 -8.21
C GLU A 926 -21.37 37.36 -8.97
N TYR A 927 -21.66 38.67 -9.10
CA TYR A 927 -20.78 39.59 -9.82
C TYR A 927 -19.39 39.74 -9.17
N GLU A 928 -19.25 39.47 -7.87
CA GLU A 928 -17.99 39.62 -7.14
C GLU A 928 -16.96 38.60 -7.64
N LEU A 929 -17.39 37.38 -7.98
CA LEU A 929 -16.54 36.38 -8.63
C LEU A 929 -16.13 36.84 -10.03
N CYS A 930 -17.07 37.38 -10.81
CA CYS A 930 -16.76 37.89 -12.16
C CYS A 930 -15.77 39.06 -12.11
N PHE A 931 -15.91 39.98 -11.15
CA PHE A 931 -15.00 41.10 -10.98
C PHE A 931 -13.59 40.65 -10.59
N LYS A 932 -13.43 39.53 -9.87
CA LYS A 932 -12.12 38.98 -9.51
C LYS A 932 -11.27 38.73 -10.77
N CYS A 933 -11.91 38.32 -11.87
CA CYS A 933 -11.23 37.94 -13.11
C CYS A 933 -11.35 38.94 -14.26
N HIS A 934 -12.43 39.72 -14.29
CA HIS A 934 -12.83 40.56 -15.43
C HIS A 934 -12.88 42.06 -15.11
N SER A 935 -12.40 42.49 -13.96
CA SER A 935 -12.28 43.91 -13.63
C SER A 935 -10.83 44.40 -13.54
N GLY A 936 -10.65 45.70 -13.35
CA GLY A 936 -9.37 46.34 -13.08
C GLY A 936 -8.58 45.71 -11.91
N PHE A 937 -9.22 44.92 -11.03
CA PHE A 937 -8.54 44.14 -9.99
C PHE A 937 -7.40 43.27 -10.54
N ASN A 938 -7.57 42.66 -11.72
CA ASN A 938 -6.57 41.77 -12.31
C ASN A 938 -5.76 42.38 -13.47
N GLY A 939 -6.00 43.66 -13.80
CA GLY A 939 -5.17 44.46 -14.72
C GLY A 939 -5.11 44.08 -16.21
N ASN A 940 -5.33 42.81 -16.59
CA ASN A 940 -5.26 42.30 -17.96
C ASN A 940 -6.53 41.57 -18.39
N PHE A 941 -7.14 42.03 -19.49
CA PHE A 941 -8.33 41.43 -20.09
C PHE A 941 -7.94 40.55 -21.30
N PRO A 942 -8.47 39.31 -21.41
CA PRO A 942 -8.13 38.42 -22.50
C PRO A 942 -8.47 39.03 -23.88
N SER A 943 -7.57 38.86 -24.84
CA SER A 943 -7.82 39.25 -26.23
C SER A 943 -8.89 38.33 -26.81
N PRO A 944 -9.96 38.86 -27.43
CA PRO A 944 -11.01 38.05 -27.99
C PRO A 944 -10.51 37.32 -29.25
N PRO A 945 -11.20 36.26 -29.70
CA PRO A 945 -10.96 35.66 -31.01
C PRO A 945 -11.04 36.70 -32.15
N ALA A 946 -10.41 36.43 -33.29
CA ALA A 946 -10.42 37.34 -34.44
C ALA A 946 -11.86 37.72 -34.86
N GLY A 947 -12.15 39.02 -34.97
CA GLY A 947 -13.46 39.56 -35.34
C GLY A 947 -14.45 39.71 -34.17
N ALA A 948 -14.01 39.54 -32.92
CA ALA A 948 -14.80 39.77 -31.73
C ALA A 948 -14.37 41.04 -30.97
N VAL A 949 -15.31 41.61 -30.21
CA VAL A 949 -15.15 42.82 -29.40
C VAL A 949 -14.19 42.55 -28.24
N THR A 950 -13.19 43.40 -28.07
CA THR A 950 -12.22 43.30 -26.97
C THR A 950 -12.91 43.47 -25.63
N GLN A 951 -12.63 42.54 -24.70
CA GLN A 951 -13.11 42.67 -23.34
C GLN A 951 -12.50 43.91 -22.68
N THR A 952 -13.32 44.55 -21.86
CA THR A 952 -13.07 45.84 -21.22
C THR A 952 -13.23 45.67 -19.70
N ASP A 953 -12.85 46.68 -18.91
CA ASP A 953 -13.01 46.64 -17.45
C ASP A 953 -14.49 46.59 -17.06
N ILE A 954 -14.95 45.39 -16.68
CA ILE A 954 -16.36 45.13 -16.39
C ILE A 954 -16.83 45.91 -15.16
N ALA A 955 -15.96 46.20 -14.18
CA ALA A 955 -16.35 47.03 -13.04
C ALA A 955 -16.58 48.49 -13.48
N MET A 956 -15.73 49.04 -14.37
CA MET A 956 -15.94 50.37 -14.93
C MET A 956 -17.27 50.48 -15.69
N GLU A 957 -17.63 49.45 -16.46
CA GLU A 957 -18.87 49.41 -17.25
C GLU A 957 -20.12 49.38 -16.36
N PHE A 958 -20.10 48.58 -15.29
CA PHE A 958 -21.18 48.49 -14.32
C PHE A 958 -21.13 49.54 -13.20
N ASN A 959 -20.23 50.53 -13.29
CA ASN A 959 -20.14 51.60 -12.30
C ASN A 959 -21.52 52.26 -12.09
N PRO A 960 -22.07 52.24 -10.86
CA PRO A 960 -23.41 52.75 -10.58
C PRO A 960 -23.55 54.26 -10.79
N ASN A 961 -22.44 54.99 -10.92
CA ASN A 961 -22.40 56.41 -11.28
C ASN A 961 -22.55 56.65 -12.80
N ASN A 962 -22.50 55.60 -13.64
CA ASN A 962 -22.73 55.71 -15.07
C ASN A 962 -24.17 56.14 -15.37
N ALA A 963 -24.38 56.88 -16.46
CA ALA A 963 -25.70 57.40 -16.81
C ALA A 963 -26.68 56.30 -17.26
N SER A 964 -26.19 55.13 -17.66
CA SER A 964 -27.01 53.93 -17.84
C SER A 964 -26.20 52.64 -17.71
N TYR A 965 -26.83 51.60 -17.16
CA TYR A 965 -26.27 50.27 -16.98
C TYR A 965 -27.40 49.26 -16.74
N HIS A 966 -27.12 47.99 -17.05
CA HIS A 966 -27.94 46.87 -16.61
C HIS A 966 -27.75 46.64 -15.11
N TYR A 967 -28.86 46.53 -14.38
CA TYR A 967 -28.83 46.57 -12.92
C TYR A 967 -28.45 45.22 -12.31
N LEU A 968 -27.20 45.09 -11.86
CA LEU A 968 -26.71 43.90 -11.15
C LEU A 968 -27.03 43.90 -9.65
N GLY A 969 -27.85 44.83 -9.15
CA GLY A 969 -28.09 44.95 -7.70
C GLY A 969 -27.05 45.77 -6.91
N ILE A 970 -26.07 46.37 -7.60
CA ILE A 970 -25.08 47.28 -7.01
C ILE A 970 -25.79 48.57 -6.53
N PRO A 971 -25.59 49.02 -5.27
CA PRO A 971 -26.22 50.23 -4.76
C PRO A 971 -25.91 51.47 -5.62
N GLY A 972 -26.96 52.15 -6.12
CA GLY A 972 -26.82 53.29 -7.02
C GLY A 972 -28.16 53.85 -7.51
N SER A 973 -28.15 55.06 -8.06
CA SER A 973 -29.35 55.74 -8.57
C SER A 973 -29.61 55.39 -10.05
N ASN A 974 -30.21 54.23 -10.32
CA ASN A 974 -30.73 53.96 -11.66
C ASN A 974 -32.09 54.66 -11.85
N SER A 975 -32.18 55.57 -12.82
CA SER A 975 -33.44 56.17 -13.25
C SER A 975 -34.23 55.14 -14.09
N ARG A 976 -35.03 54.33 -13.38
CA ARG A 976 -35.77 53.18 -13.90
C ARG A 976 -36.68 53.55 -15.09
N THR A 977 -36.68 52.73 -16.13
CA THR A 977 -37.61 52.85 -17.27
C THR A 977 -39.05 52.58 -16.85
N ILE A 978 -39.98 53.04 -17.69
CA ILE A 978 -41.43 52.94 -17.50
C ILE A 978 -41.88 51.47 -17.63
N GLU A 979 -42.84 51.08 -16.80
CA GLU A 979 -43.50 49.77 -16.76
C GLU A 979 -44.11 49.40 -18.14
N GLY A 980 -43.93 48.15 -18.60
CA GLY A 980 -44.45 47.68 -19.90
C GLY A 980 -43.43 47.59 -21.06
N THR A 981 -42.13 47.74 -20.79
CA THR A 981 -41.03 47.58 -21.79
C THR A 981 -40.30 46.25 -21.74
N TYR A 982 -40.65 45.40 -20.79
CA TYR A 982 -39.95 44.17 -20.49
C TYR A 982 -40.81 42.97 -20.88
N ALA A 983 -40.17 41.91 -21.38
CA ALA A 983 -40.82 40.61 -21.55
C ALA A 983 -41.02 39.98 -20.16
N GLY A 984 -42.23 39.50 -19.85
CA GLY A 984 -42.50 38.85 -18.57
C GLY A 984 -41.57 37.64 -18.35
N PRO A 985 -41.00 37.45 -17.15
CA PRO A 985 -41.33 38.08 -15.87
C PRO A 985 -40.48 39.31 -15.48
N PHE A 986 -39.73 39.91 -16.40
CA PHE A 986 -38.82 41.03 -16.08
C PHE A 986 -39.56 42.35 -15.90
N ASP A 987 -39.02 43.23 -15.05
CA ASP A 987 -39.50 44.59 -14.82
C ASP A 987 -38.34 45.57 -14.55
N ALA A 988 -38.65 46.86 -14.40
CA ALA A 988 -37.65 47.92 -14.20
C ALA A 988 -36.89 47.84 -12.86
N GLY A 989 -37.34 46.99 -11.92
CA GLY A 989 -36.68 46.72 -10.65
C GLY A 989 -35.92 45.41 -10.61
N THR A 990 -35.95 44.64 -11.69
CA THR A 990 -35.32 43.33 -11.75
C THR A 990 -33.80 43.46 -11.67
N LYS A 991 -33.21 42.76 -10.71
CA LYS A 991 -31.76 42.61 -10.58
C LYS A 991 -31.31 41.46 -11.48
N LEU A 992 -30.30 41.71 -12.28
CA LEU A 992 -29.74 40.74 -13.20
C LEU A 992 -28.52 40.07 -12.59
N TYR A 993 -28.30 38.84 -13.02
CA TYR A 993 -27.07 38.09 -12.82
C TYR A 993 -26.16 38.34 -14.03
N CYS A 994 -24.85 38.19 -13.87
CA CYS A 994 -23.97 38.06 -15.04
C CYS A 994 -24.44 36.85 -15.86
N THR A 995 -24.89 35.80 -15.17
CA THR A 995 -25.43 34.58 -15.78
C THR A 995 -26.85 34.73 -16.34
N SER A 996 -27.50 35.89 -16.23
CA SER A 996 -28.72 36.17 -17.00
C SER A 996 -28.42 36.28 -18.49
N CYS A 997 -27.22 36.74 -18.86
CA CYS A 997 -26.76 36.86 -20.24
C CYS A 997 -25.74 35.78 -20.61
N HIS A 998 -24.81 35.49 -19.69
CA HIS A 998 -23.73 34.55 -19.91
C HIS A 998 -24.08 33.14 -19.43
N GLY A 999 -23.77 32.14 -20.25
CA GLY A 999 -23.94 30.74 -19.93
C GLY A 999 -24.25 29.89 -21.16
N SER A 1000 -24.49 28.61 -20.89
CA SER A 1000 -24.82 27.61 -21.90
C SER A 1000 -25.99 28.06 -22.79
N ASP A 1001 -25.81 27.99 -24.12
CA ASP A 1001 -26.82 28.37 -25.11
C ASP A 1001 -28.13 27.59 -24.93
N GLY A 1002 -29.24 28.27 -25.20
CA GLY A 1002 -30.58 27.68 -25.08
C GLY A 1002 -31.14 27.71 -23.66
N THR A 1003 -30.32 27.95 -22.63
CA THR A 1003 -30.81 28.05 -21.25
C THR A 1003 -31.65 29.32 -21.01
N PRO A 1004 -32.66 29.29 -20.14
CA PRO A 1004 -33.46 30.48 -19.81
C PRO A 1004 -32.61 31.58 -19.16
N VAL A 1005 -32.90 32.84 -19.52
CA VAL A 1005 -32.26 34.03 -18.92
C VAL A 1005 -32.72 34.29 -17.48
N THR A 1006 -33.83 33.69 -17.08
CA THR A 1006 -34.39 33.72 -15.71
C THR A 1006 -33.70 32.74 -14.78
N SER A 1007 -32.99 31.74 -15.29
CA SER A 1007 -32.28 30.75 -14.47
C SER A 1007 -30.81 31.15 -14.34
N PRO A 1008 -30.25 31.28 -13.12
CA PRO A 1008 -28.80 31.36 -12.95
C PRO A 1008 -28.15 30.15 -13.64
N GLY A 1009 -27.39 30.41 -14.69
CA GLY A 1009 -26.86 29.37 -15.60
C GLY A 1009 -25.42 29.03 -15.28
N ALA A 1010 -24.97 27.85 -15.70
CA ALA A 1010 -23.55 27.52 -15.71
C ALA A 1010 -22.82 28.32 -16.81
N ILE A 1011 -21.64 28.86 -16.49
CA ILE A 1011 -20.83 29.70 -17.40
C ILE A 1011 -19.66 28.97 -18.05
N HIS A 1012 -19.71 27.64 -18.14
CA HIS A 1012 -18.62 26.84 -18.68
C HIS A 1012 -18.33 27.15 -20.16
N GLY A 1013 -19.36 27.07 -21.03
CA GLY A 1013 -19.23 27.37 -22.45
C GLY A 1013 -20.58 27.47 -23.18
N SER A 1014 -20.55 27.97 -24.42
CA SER A 1014 -21.74 28.18 -25.26
C SER A 1014 -21.40 28.05 -26.74
N ALA A 1015 -22.36 27.64 -27.56
CA ALA A 1015 -22.23 27.75 -29.01
C ALA A 1015 -22.27 29.21 -29.51
N ASN A 1016 -22.81 30.15 -28.73
CA ASN A 1016 -22.86 31.56 -29.10
C ASN A 1016 -21.59 32.30 -28.63
N ARG A 1017 -21.17 33.30 -29.42
CA ARG A 1017 -20.04 34.18 -29.11
C ARG A 1017 -20.17 34.78 -27.71
N TYR A 1018 -19.05 34.95 -27.00
CA TYR A 1018 -18.98 35.53 -25.65
C TYR A 1018 -19.71 34.74 -24.55
N ILE A 1019 -19.84 33.42 -24.74
CA ILE A 1019 -20.51 32.54 -23.78
C ILE A 1019 -21.96 32.99 -23.56
N LEU A 1020 -22.70 33.35 -24.62
CA LEU A 1020 -24.06 33.90 -24.46
C LEU A 1020 -25.14 32.83 -24.52
N LYS A 1021 -26.21 33.01 -23.74
CA LYS A 1021 -27.36 32.07 -23.72
C LYS A 1021 -28.20 32.08 -25.00
N ALA A 1022 -28.06 33.14 -25.81
CA ALA A 1022 -28.75 33.31 -27.09
C ALA A 1022 -27.89 34.14 -28.05
N PRO A 1023 -28.20 34.11 -29.37
CA PRO A 1023 -27.49 34.92 -30.35
C PRO A 1023 -27.55 36.42 -30.04
N PHE A 1024 -26.43 37.10 -30.24
CA PHE A 1024 -26.32 38.56 -30.27
C PHE A 1024 -25.31 38.94 -31.35
N SER A 1025 -25.70 39.83 -32.26
CA SER A 1025 -24.88 40.18 -33.42
C SER A 1025 -25.15 41.60 -33.89
N GLU A 1026 -24.41 42.04 -34.91
CA GLU A 1026 -24.63 43.33 -35.57
C GLU A 1026 -26.00 43.47 -36.26
N ASN A 1027 -26.74 42.37 -36.40
CA ASN A 1027 -28.08 42.35 -37.00
C ASN A 1027 -29.20 42.29 -35.96
N THR A 1028 -28.89 42.14 -34.66
CA THR A 1028 -29.90 42.07 -33.61
C THR A 1028 -30.76 43.35 -33.63
N GLY A 1029 -32.08 43.18 -33.74
CA GLY A 1029 -33.04 44.27 -33.94
C GLY A 1029 -33.63 44.34 -35.35
N THR A 1030 -33.14 43.52 -36.29
CA THR A 1030 -33.64 43.43 -37.67
C THR A 1030 -34.61 42.26 -37.85
N ALA A 1031 -35.21 42.13 -39.03
CA ALA A 1031 -36.17 41.07 -39.33
C ALA A 1031 -35.54 39.67 -39.13
N GLY A 1032 -36.22 38.81 -38.36
CA GLY A 1032 -35.77 37.44 -38.09
C GLY A 1032 -34.96 37.27 -36.80
N THR A 1033 -34.63 38.35 -36.08
CA THR A 1033 -33.84 38.29 -34.84
C THR A 1033 -34.69 38.33 -33.57
N GLY A 1034 -35.98 38.02 -33.63
CA GLY A 1034 -36.92 38.15 -32.49
C GLY A 1034 -36.61 37.23 -31.30
N ASN A 1035 -35.72 36.25 -31.47
CA ASN A 1035 -35.28 35.31 -30.44
C ASN A 1035 -33.86 35.59 -29.91
N ASP A 1036 -33.23 36.68 -30.38
CA ASP A 1036 -31.91 37.11 -29.92
C ASP A 1036 -31.94 37.54 -28.45
N LEU A 1037 -30.76 37.58 -27.83
CA LEU A 1037 -30.56 37.74 -26.38
C LEU A 1037 -31.38 38.88 -25.77
N CYS A 1038 -31.38 40.06 -26.39
CA CYS A 1038 -32.06 41.25 -25.87
C CYS A 1038 -33.57 41.02 -25.70
N TYR A 1039 -34.21 40.32 -26.65
CA TYR A 1039 -35.66 40.09 -26.63
C TYR A 1039 -36.12 39.07 -25.59
N ARG A 1040 -35.18 38.41 -24.90
CA ARG A 1040 -35.48 37.56 -23.75
C ARG A 1040 -35.82 38.35 -22.48
N CYS A 1041 -35.46 39.64 -22.45
CA CYS A 1041 -35.78 40.56 -21.37
C CYS A 1041 -36.57 41.79 -21.85
N HIS A 1042 -36.37 42.21 -23.10
CA HIS A 1042 -37.07 43.34 -23.72
C HIS A 1042 -38.23 42.86 -24.60
N ASP A 1043 -39.41 43.47 -24.46
CA ASP A 1043 -40.57 43.06 -25.23
C ASP A 1043 -40.37 43.34 -26.74
N VAL A 1044 -40.47 42.28 -27.56
CA VAL A 1044 -40.26 42.37 -29.02
C VAL A 1044 -41.28 43.26 -29.70
N ASN A 1045 -42.50 43.35 -29.17
CA ASN A 1045 -43.54 44.19 -29.75
C ASN A 1045 -43.27 45.69 -29.48
N THR A 1046 -42.46 46.00 -28.45
CA THR A 1046 -42.05 47.36 -28.09
C THR A 1046 -40.83 47.82 -28.88
N TYR A 1047 -39.93 46.90 -29.26
CA TYR A 1047 -38.61 47.24 -29.81
C TYR A 1047 -38.27 46.58 -31.17
N GLY A 1048 -39.11 45.71 -31.76
CA GLY A 1048 -38.71 44.91 -32.94
C GLY A 1048 -39.79 44.48 -33.94
N ALA A 1049 -41.08 44.68 -33.69
CA ALA A 1049 -42.14 44.20 -34.60
C ALA A 1049 -42.57 45.28 -35.62
N ALA A 1050 -42.19 45.08 -36.89
CA ALA A 1050 -42.78 45.83 -38.01
C ALA A 1050 -44.21 45.31 -38.30
N GLY A 1051 -45.21 46.21 -38.28
CA GLY A 1051 -46.57 45.92 -38.77
C GLY A 1051 -47.67 45.66 -37.74
N THR A 1052 -47.43 45.84 -36.44
CA THR A 1052 -48.49 45.84 -35.41
C THR A 1052 -48.85 47.26 -34.97
N SER A 1053 -50.15 47.55 -34.81
CA SER A 1053 -50.77 48.88 -34.64
C SER A 1053 -49.97 49.93 -33.85
N PRO A 1054 -50.00 51.22 -34.26
CA PRO A 1054 -49.25 52.35 -33.66
C PRO A 1054 -49.69 52.75 -32.23
N ASN A 1055 -50.44 51.91 -31.52
CA ASN A 1055 -50.96 52.16 -30.17
C ASN A 1055 -50.29 51.31 -29.07
N GLN A 1056 -49.02 50.95 -29.25
CA GLN A 1056 -48.15 50.55 -28.13
C GLN A 1056 -47.75 51.83 -27.38
N ALA A 1057 -48.55 52.18 -26.37
CA ALA A 1057 -48.52 53.35 -25.49
C ALA A 1057 -47.38 54.37 -25.76
N ALA A 1058 -47.75 55.57 -26.23
CA ALA A 1058 -46.87 56.74 -26.17
C ALA A 1058 -46.32 56.86 -24.74
N GLY A 1059 -45.02 56.63 -24.58
CA GLY A 1059 -44.34 56.58 -23.28
C GLY A 1059 -43.59 55.27 -22.98
N ALA A 1060 -43.95 54.13 -23.59
CA ALA A 1060 -43.42 52.82 -23.18
C ALA A 1060 -41.87 52.76 -23.20
N SER A 1061 -41.23 52.90 -24.37
CA SER A 1061 -39.76 52.81 -24.50
C SER A 1061 -38.96 53.98 -23.90
N GLY A 1062 -39.64 55.06 -23.50
CA GLY A 1062 -38.98 56.33 -23.16
C GLY A 1062 -38.48 57.13 -24.37
N PHE A 1063 -38.50 56.57 -25.58
CA PHE A 1063 -38.19 57.24 -26.85
C PHE A 1063 -39.49 57.57 -27.59
N SER A 1064 -40.28 58.47 -27.02
CA SER A 1064 -41.56 58.95 -27.56
C SER A 1064 -41.91 60.30 -26.93
N ASN A 1065 -42.91 60.98 -27.47
CA ASN A 1065 -43.48 62.22 -26.94
C ASN A 1065 -45.02 62.17 -27.10
N SER A 1066 -45.78 62.98 -26.36
CA SER A 1066 -47.25 63.02 -26.34
C SER A 1066 -47.95 63.29 -27.69
N GLY A 1067 -47.19 63.54 -28.76
CA GLY A 1067 -47.68 63.70 -30.14
C GLY A 1067 -46.97 62.86 -31.22
N GLN A 1068 -46.03 61.98 -30.85
CA GLN A 1068 -45.30 61.09 -31.76
C GLN A 1068 -45.26 59.67 -31.16
N GLY A 1069 -45.46 58.64 -31.99
CA GLY A 1069 -45.41 57.23 -31.55
C GLY A 1069 -44.03 56.82 -31.01
N ASN A 1070 -43.90 55.56 -30.58
CA ASN A 1070 -42.62 54.99 -30.16
C ASN A 1070 -41.61 55.01 -31.32
N LEU A 1071 -40.50 55.74 -31.16
CA LEU A 1071 -39.48 55.92 -32.20
C LEU A 1071 -38.79 54.61 -32.60
N HIS A 1072 -38.81 53.57 -31.75
CA HIS A 1072 -38.30 52.25 -32.14
C HIS A 1072 -39.18 51.58 -33.20
N VAL A 1073 -40.49 51.86 -33.21
CA VAL A 1073 -41.42 51.30 -34.20
C VAL A 1073 -41.20 51.97 -35.54
N SER A 1074 -41.01 53.30 -35.59
CA SER A 1074 -40.72 54.03 -36.83
C SER A 1074 -39.35 53.66 -37.43
N VAL A 1075 -38.36 53.32 -36.60
CA VAL A 1075 -37.05 52.85 -37.07
C VAL A 1075 -37.07 51.36 -37.45
N SER A 1076 -37.96 50.54 -36.85
CA SER A 1076 -38.13 49.13 -37.23
C SER A 1076 -38.65 48.95 -38.66
N GLU A 1077 -39.41 49.92 -39.18
CA GLU A 1077 -39.82 49.99 -40.60
C GLU A 1077 -38.61 50.14 -41.55
N HIS A 1078 -37.49 50.69 -41.05
CA HIS A 1078 -36.24 50.90 -41.78
C HIS A 1078 -35.17 49.80 -41.56
N ARG A 1079 -35.49 48.75 -40.77
CA ARG A 1079 -34.64 47.56 -40.53
C ARG A 1079 -33.24 47.89 -39.99
N VAL A 1080 -33.12 48.87 -39.11
CA VAL A 1080 -31.84 49.24 -38.47
C VAL A 1080 -31.59 48.36 -37.24
N ALA A 1081 -30.38 47.81 -37.13
CA ALA A 1081 -29.98 47.00 -35.98
C ALA A 1081 -29.72 47.84 -34.72
N CYS A 1082 -29.96 47.28 -33.53
CA CYS A 1082 -29.82 47.97 -32.25
C CYS A 1082 -28.42 48.54 -32.03
N VAL A 1083 -27.36 47.82 -32.44
CA VAL A 1083 -25.96 48.26 -32.26
C VAL A 1083 -25.56 49.48 -33.09
N LYS A 1084 -26.41 49.92 -34.02
CA LYS A 1084 -26.21 51.17 -34.78
C LYS A 1084 -26.58 52.42 -33.98
N CYS A 1085 -27.26 52.25 -32.85
CA CYS A 1085 -27.60 53.32 -31.92
C CYS A 1085 -27.12 53.04 -30.49
N HIS A 1086 -27.12 51.77 -30.08
CA HIS A 1086 -26.73 51.34 -28.75
C HIS A 1086 -25.34 50.70 -28.75
N THR A 1087 -24.67 50.75 -27.60
CA THR A 1087 -23.35 50.13 -27.40
C THR A 1087 -23.32 48.67 -27.83
N ALA A 1088 -22.22 48.25 -28.46
CA ALA A 1088 -21.96 46.86 -28.80
C ALA A 1088 -21.55 46.01 -27.57
N VAL A 1089 -21.22 46.65 -26.44
CA VAL A 1089 -20.95 46.00 -25.14
C VAL A 1089 -22.05 46.43 -24.16
N PRO A 1090 -23.15 45.68 -24.07
CA PRO A 1090 -24.36 46.11 -23.38
C PRO A 1090 -24.30 45.82 -21.88
N HIS A 1091 -23.29 46.31 -21.18
CA HIS A 1091 -23.21 46.28 -19.72
C HIS A 1091 -23.66 47.62 -19.12
N GLY A 1092 -22.87 48.66 -19.35
CA GLY A 1092 -23.20 50.04 -19.01
C GLY A 1092 -22.38 51.03 -19.83
N TYR A 1093 -22.83 52.29 -19.86
CA TYR A 1093 -22.17 53.34 -20.63
C TYR A 1093 -22.33 54.72 -19.98
N LYS A 1094 -21.39 55.62 -20.29
CA LYS A 1094 -21.39 57.01 -19.80
C LYS A 1094 -22.59 57.84 -20.29
N ASN A 1095 -23.18 57.48 -21.44
CA ASN A 1095 -24.36 58.15 -21.99
C ASN A 1095 -25.64 57.48 -21.49
N LYS A 1096 -26.78 58.20 -21.55
CA LYS A 1096 -28.08 57.64 -21.17
C LYS A 1096 -28.54 56.57 -22.18
N LYS A 1097 -29.33 55.61 -21.70
CA LYS A 1097 -30.00 54.56 -22.51
C LYS A 1097 -29.04 53.73 -23.38
N LEU A 1098 -27.81 53.54 -22.90
CA LEU A 1098 -26.74 52.81 -23.59
C LEU A 1098 -26.44 53.33 -25.00
N LEU A 1099 -26.72 54.61 -25.28
CA LEU A 1099 -26.53 55.20 -26.61
C LEU A 1099 -25.05 55.50 -26.88
N VAL A 1100 -24.62 55.20 -28.10
CA VAL A 1100 -23.27 55.51 -28.61
C VAL A 1100 -23.38 56.29 -29.91
N THR A 1101 -22.50 57.26 -30.11
CA THR A 1101 -22.40 58.08 -31.33
C THR A 1101 -21.21 57.64 -32.16
N ALA A 1102 -21.12 58.14 -33.40
CA ALA A 1102 -19.95 57.91 -34.26
C ALA A 1102 -18.62 58.42 -33.65
N SER A 1103 -18.67 59.35 -32.70
CA SER A 1103 -17.49 59.87 -31.98
C SER A 1103 -17.07 59.06 -30.76
N ASP A 1104 -17.89 58.10 -30.32
CA ASP A 1104 -17.55 57.24 -29.20
C ASP A 1104 -16.52 56.17 -29.63
N PRO A 1105 -15.61 55.76 -28.74
CA PRO A 1105 -14.52 54.85 -29.08
C PRO A 1105 -14.99 53.41 -29.27
N ALA A 1106 -14.27 52.67 -30.10
CA ALA A 1106 -14.32 51.21 -30.10
C ALA A 1106 -13.83 50.67 -28.72
N PRO A 1107 -14.36 49.52 -28.25
CA PRO A 1107 -15.28 48.64 -28.94
C PRO A 1107 -16.77 48.96 -28.74
N TYR A 1108 -17.11 49.96 -27.92
CA TYR A 1108 -18.50 50.33 -27.61
C TYR A 1108 -19.26 50.83 -28.85
N ASN A 1109 -18.58 51.60 -29.70
CA ASN A 1109 -19.06 51.97 -31.02
C ASN A 1109 -18.59 50.93 -32.07
N ASN A 1110 -19.54 50.17 -32.63
CA ASN A 1110 -19.29 49.24 -33.75
C ASN A 1110 -20.05 49.68 -35.02
N GLY A 1111 -19.70 50.87 -35.50
CA GLY A 1111 -20.33 51.48 -36.68
C GLY A 1111 -21.68 52.13 -36.36
N SER A 1112 -21.75 52.85 -35.24
CA SER A 1112 -22.89 53.68 -34.87
C SER A 1112 -23.22 54.70 -35.95
N GLN A 1113 -24.50 54.80 -36.27
CA GLN A 1113 -25.06 55.77 -37.20
C GLN A 1113 -25.77 56.91 -36.45
N LEU A 1114 -25.89 56.81 -35.12
CA LEU A 1114 -26.64 57.74 -34.30
C LEU A 1114 -25.92 59.07 -34.14
N ILE A 1115 -26.63 60.14 -34.47
CA ILE A 1115 -26.27 61.52 -34.17
C ILE A 1115 -27.34 62.05 -33.20
N VAL A 1116 -26.93 62.46 -32.00
CA VAL A 1116 -27.86 63.07 -31.02
C VAL A 1116 -27.76 64.59 -31.11
N ASN A 1117 -28.85 65.23 -31.53
CA ASN A 1117 -28.96 66.68 -31.63
C ASN A 1117 -29.37 67.32 -30.30
N ASN A 1118 -30.19 66.62 -29.51
CA ASN A 1118 -30.68 67.09 -28.22
C ASN A 1118 -30.94 65.92 -27.26
N TRP A 1119 -30.42 65.99 -26.04
CA TRP A 1119 -30.59 64.95 -25.03
C TRP A 1119 -31.89 65.16 -24.24
N ALA A 1120 -33.02 64.75 -24.83
CA ALA A 1120 -34.33 64.87 -24.20
C ALA A 1120 -34.51 63.95 -22.97
N ALA A 1121 -35.45 64.32 -22.09
CA ALA A 1121 -35.86 63.47 -20.98
C ALA A 1121 -36.67 62.26 -21.49
N SER A 1122 -36.67 61.15 -20.74
CA SER A 1122 -37.48 59.97 -21.05
C SER A 1122 -38.96 60.34 -21.23
N GLY A 1123 -39.60 59.88 -22.31
CA GLY A 1123 -40.98 60.23 -22.65
C GLY A 1123 -41.16 61.61 -23.31
N ASN A 1124 -40.05 62.31 -23.62
CA ASN A 1124 -40.08 63.58 -24.35
C ASN A 1124 -39.18 63.58 -25.61
N TRP A 1125 -38.63 62.43 -26.01
CA TRP A 1125 -37.82 62.32 -27.22
C TRP A 1125 -38.67 62.48 -28.48
N ARG A 1126 -38.17 63.26 -29.43
CA ARG A 1126 -38.75 63.51 -30.75
C ARG A 1126 -37.81 63.00 -31.83
N GLU A 1127 -38.35 62.73 -33.01
CA GLU A 1127 -37.56 62.36 -34.19
C GLU A 1127 -36.45 63.40 -34.48
N SER A 1128 -36.70 64.69 -34.24
CA SER A 1128 -35.70 65.76 -34.43
C SER A 1128 -34.54 65.76 -33.41
N ASP A 1129 -34.70 65.07 -32.28
CA ASP A 1129 -33.68 65.01 -31.23
C ASP A 1129 -32.50 64.10 -31.62
N CYS A 1130 -32.66 63.26 -32.65
CA CYS A 1130 -31.62 62.42 -33.23
C CYS A 1130 -31.66 62.40 -34.78
N SER A 1131 -30.57 61.99 -35.43
CA SER A 1131 -30.47 61.87 -36.89
C SER A 1131 -29.46 60.78 -37.30
N GLY A 1132 -29.48 60.36 -38.58
CA GLY A 1132 -28.54 59.37 -39.13
C GLY A 1132 -29.06 57.93 -39.21
N CYS A 1133 -30.17 57.61 -38.53
CA CYS A 1133 -30.77 56.26 -38.46
C CYS A 1133 -32.30 56.22 -38.73
N HIS A 1134 -32.90 57.36 -39.09
CA HIS A 1134 -34.35 57.53 -39.29
C HIS A 1134 -34.67 57.66 -40.77
#